data_AF-A0A412RZQ2-F1
#
_entry.id   AF-A0A412RZQ2-F1
#
_cell.length_a   1.000
_cell.length_b   1.000
_cell.length_c   1.000
_cell.angle_alpha   90.00
_cell.angle_beta   90.00
_cell.angle_gamma   90.00
#
_symmetry.space_group_name_H-M   'P 1'
#
loop_
_entity.id
_entity.type
_entity.pdbx_description
1 polymer ?
#
loop_
_entity_poly.entity_id
_entity_poly.type
_entity_poly.pdbx_seq_one_letter_code
_entity_poly.pdbx_strand_id
1 'polypeptide(L)'
;MEYFHARIRLGEKPLILIDNLDAHLSEWNQLVQLMQSDVKYNYKILITSRENDWYNYAGDLSNIHSMNIIKPMLSKEEAAAIFNTLQQAGHIHPKIKDWKHAWNQIADKKLLIEYVYLLTHGEMIAERISSQMCEIGRNETGSIKFELLRQVCFADVCGIRLPTKKLLRSLAPRTFYDIGQILKSMTDEFLVHISQDGDYIEGLHPVRSRHIVEYLHEYYPLEETAYNITKLADLQDFSVLFSHYPEFSFDKESFYSDVVNEWWNLEDLKCFVSAIRGTFSGSVMQYFKNNEELFNEANNRGGLFLIATEVCPFAQFREIDESVKTLEQMKEIVPNNENIKYLLNLKESIPALDMTQTDIYILSMRLFKRLKDVDMKNVSDLDAYAMIADWLFNMDASMNLASNINLTDLWTRIENYSIDTISLLMYTAYCGDRDIYSLFVSENLEMILSYLKRNTFSHKLYVDETETAIHVEYVLRASELQNGNQESVSRLNYICRTLPIYETYCSDAIMPKYDMLQPYRIPDDAHKEMPRRNLVIAFHKEFTSLWIKTIQSNYEFDSVSEWIEYWFLVRKCMYECLDKIGIYMYKALAGKRTGSTGTEFDKTRKKMDRMLCSTLSYPKEYRPFEEEVEVPKKFLEVKQAYFNSMQNFLRQVAGLIQRDENNVRLALYNLKQAKAGLPKMHKFFDGMELDEEIASKHTNLCRQESQKILEIYMCCQYFLQHDAFPTFDKYQIRNWYRDVCTKEIEDANVALDAMQQEYDAVFPDQAYEEAVFKHYPIILMSFDMTREEVMQDFVLRTIAFAETSFDYMLVLQCDENGAILQHAIKFPKRFFKAIQEALVSGEEITDTSLLTPYPIDVTENMLECFSGDWKIKRQMDNPYVHYLGDIAEELWVYSKLCELLCTEEDREYCRCELKKVAEKIAIMKKEIHLHLDEEIANQIDEMCNHVYEGNCFDNIRLNEFVQNLQYILV
;
A
#
# COMPACT_ATOMS: atom_id res chain seq x y z
N MET A 1 8.69 1.78 -29.54
CA MET A 1 8.01 3.10 -29.65
C MET A 1 8.13 3.73 -31.03
N GLU A 2 9.31 4.20 -31.47
CA GLU A 2 9.49 4.91 -32.75
C GLU A 2 8.94 4.17 -33.98
N TYR A 3 9.09 2.84 -34.01
CA TYR A 3 8.56 1.99 -35.07
C TYR A 3 7.03 2.14 -35.24
N PHE A 4 6.26 2.01 -34.16
CA PHE A 4 4.81 2.14 -34.20
C PHE A 4 4.39 3.57 -34.52
N HIS A 5 5.10 4.56 -33.98
CA HIS A 5 4.84 5.96 -34.28
C HIS A 5 4.97 6.26 -35.78
N ALA A 6 6.00 5.73 -36.45
CA ALA A 6 6.20 5.88 -37.89
C ALA A 6 5.09 5.23 -38.71
N ARG A 7 4.65 4.01 -38.35
CA ARG A 7 3.57 3.28 -39.05
C ARG A 7 2.23 4.00 -38.97
N ILE A 8 1.88 4.53 -37.80
CA ILE A 8 0.63 5.26 -37.59
C ILE A 8 0.63 6.60 -38.33
N ARG A 9 1.77 7.28 -38.45
CA ARG A 9 1.90 8.50 -39.30
C ARG A 9 1.68 8.21 -40.79
N LEU A 10 1.94 6.99 -41.23
CA LEU A 10 1.65 6.54 -42.60
C LEU A 10 0.16 6.14 -42.78
N GLY A 11 -0.66 6.28 -41.74
CA GLY A 11 -2.10 5.98 -41.77
C GLY A 11 -2.46 4.54 -41.43
N GLU A 12 -1.49 3.72 -41.01
CA GLU A 12 -1.75 2.34 -40.58
C GLU A 12 -2.47 2.31 -39.22
N LYS A 13 -3.27 1.25 -39.01
CA LYS A 13 -3.98 1.01 -37.73
C LYS A 13 -3.48 -0.29 -37.08
N PRO A 14 -2.30 -0.29 -36.44
CA PRO A 14 -1.69 -1.51 -35.95
C PRO A 14 -2.51 -2.15 -34.81
N LEU A 15 -2.68 -3.47 -34.88
CA LEU A 15 -3.04 -4.31 -33.75
C LEU A 15 -1.75 -4.93 -33.20
N ILE A 16 -1.43 -4.62 -31.95
CA ILE A 16 -0.29 -5.18 -31.24
C ILE A 16 -0.83 -6.34 -30.40
N LEU A 17 -0.32 -7.54 -30.62
CA LEU A 17 -0.68 -8.72 -29.87
C LEU A 17 0.47 -9.06 -28.92
N ILE A 18 0.16 -9.11 -27.62
CA ILE A 18 1.05 -9.65 -26.59
C ILE A 18 0.45 -10.99 -26.19
N ASP A 19 1.02 -12.07 -26.68
CA ASP A 19 0.50 -13.41 -26.47
C ASP A 19 1.18 -14.06 -25.25
N ASN A 20 0.39 -14.70 -24.39
CA ASN A 20 0.79 -15.45 -23.20
C ASN A 20 1.65 -14.65 -22.20
N LEU A 21 1.05 -13.71 -21.48
CA LEU A 21 1.74 -12.92 -20.44
C LEU A 21 2.48 -13.80 -19.41
N ASP A 22 3.68 -13.39 -18.99
CA ASP A 22 4.54 -14.11 -18.05
C ASP A 22 5.52 -13.15 -17.33
N ALA A 23 6.48 -13.70 -16.57
CA ALA A 23 7.52 -12.92 -15.89
C ALA A 23 8.36 -12.04 -16.81
N HIS A 24 8.65 -12.47 -18.04
CA HIS A 24 9.48 -11.70 -18.98
C HIS A 24 8.73 -10.56 -19.66
N LEU A 25 7.40 -10.66 -19.71
CA LEU A 25 6.50 -9.65 -20.23
C LEU A 25 5.85 -8.83 -19.12
N SER A 26 6.33 -8.92 -17.87
CA SER A 26 5.77 -8.21 -16.71
C SER A 26 5.65 -6.70 -16.93
N GLU A 27 6.56 -6.12 -17.72
CA GLU A 27 6.60 -4.68 -18.05
C GLU A 27 5.72 -4.28 -19.25
N TRP A 28 4.81 -5.16 -19.70
CA TRP A 28 3.90 -4.84 -20.80
C TRP A 28 3.07 -3.58 -20.53
N ASN A 29 2.67 -3.36 -19.28
CA ASN A 29 1.90 -2.20 -18.85
C ASN A 29 2.68 -0.90 -19.07
N GLN A 30 4.01 -0.90 -18.85
CA GLN A 30 4.88 0.24 -19.19
C GLN A 30 4.90 0.50 -20.69
N LEU A 31 4.95 -0.55 -21.53
CA LEU A 31 4.86 -0.39 -22.98
C LEU A 31 3.52 0.25 -23.38
N VAL A 32 2.42 -0.17 -22.76
CA VAL A 32 1.08 0.38 -23.04
C VAL A 32 1.01 1.86 -22.63
N GLN A 33 1.54 2.22 -21.46
CA GLN A 33 1.67 3.61 -21.00
C GLN A 33 2.48 4.47 -21.96
N LEU A 34 3.65 4.00 -22.41
CA LEU A 34 4.48 4.69 -23.40
C LEU A 34 3.76 4.84 -24.76
N MET A 35 3.03 3.82 -25.19
CA MET A 35 2.17 3.88 -26.39
C MET A 35 1.08 4.94 -26.25
N GLN A 36 0.45 5.06 -25.08
CA GLN A 36 -0.58 6.07 -24.85
C GLN A 36 -0.04 7.51 -24.85
N SER A 37 1.19 7.73 -24.35
CA SER A 37 1.80 9.06 -24.29
C SER A 37 2.33 9.55 -25.64
N ASP A 38 3.08 8.70 -26.34
CA ASP A 38 3.79 9.08 -27.58
C ASP A 38 2.96 8.85 -28.85
N VAL A 39 1.97 7.96 -28.80
CA VAL A 39 1.23 7.47 -29.97
C VAL A 39 -0.28 7.71 -29.76
N LYS A 40 -0.74 8.94 -30.00
CA LYS A 40 -2.06 9.43 -29.57
C LYS A 40 -3.31 8.75 -30.16
N TYR A 41 -3.23 7.98 -31.25
CA TYR A 41 -4.44 7.39 -31.89
C TYR A 41 -4.13 6.20 -32.81
N ASN A 42 -5.17 5.43 -33.13
CA ASN A 42 -5.22 4.40 -34.18
C ASN A 42 -4.45 3.09 -33.93
N TYR A 43 -4.27 2.64 -32.69
CA TYR A 43 -3.78 1.29 -32.41
C TYR A 43 -4.73 0.53 -31.48
N LYS A 44 -4.56 -0.79 -31.42
CA LYS A 44 -5.15 -1.64 -30.38
C LYS A 44 -4.07 -2.55 -29.83
N ILE A 45 -4.17 -2.86 -28.54
CA ILE A 45 -3.32 -3.87 -27.90
C ILE A 45 -4.25 -4.98 -27.43
N LEU A 46 -3.97 -6.20 -27.83
CA LEU A 46 -4.65 -7.39 -27.36
C LEU A 46 -3.64 -8.21 -26.57
N ILE A 47 -4.01 -8.58 -25.36
CA ILE A 47 -3.15 -9.37 -24.47
C ILE A 47 -3.88 -10.67 -24.18
N THR A 48 -3.18 -11.78 -24.29
CA THR A 48 -3.67 -13.08 -23.83
C THR A 48 -2.86 -13.49 -22.61
N SER A 49 -3.53 -14.06 -21.62
CA SER A 49 -2.89 -14.52 -20.39
C SER A 49 -3.73 -15.61 -19.75
N ARG A 50 -3.09 -16.49 -18.99
CA ARG A 50 -3.80 -17.39 -18.08
C ARG A 50 -4.36 -16.66 -16.89
N GLU A 51 -5.28 -17.29 -16.17
CA GLU A 51 -5.67 -16.78 -14.86
C GLU A 51 -4.49 -16.71 -13.88
N ASN A 52 -3.65 -17.75 -13.75
CA ASN A 52 -2.48 -17.71 -12.87
C ASN A 52 -1.39 -16.72 -13.32
N ASP A 53 -1.17 -16.55 -14.63
CA ASP A 53 -0.15 -15.62 -15.11
C ASP A 53 -0.67 -14.18 -15.13
N TRP A 54 -1.95 -13.98 -15.42
CA TRP A 54 -2.63 -12.70 -15.24
C TRP A 54 -2.57 -12.31 -13.77
N TYR A 55 -2.84 -13.30 -12.90
CA TYR A 55 -2.68 -13.21 -11.46
C TYR A 55 -1.25 -12.75 -11.11
N ASN A 56 -0.19 -13.36 -11.65
CA ASN A 56 1.20 -13.05 -11.28
C ASN A 56 1.86 -11.87 -12.04
N TYR A 57 1.36 -11.45 -13.21
CA TYR A 57 2.17 -10.63 -14.15
C TYR A 57 1.44 -9.50 -14.88
N ALA A 58 0.14 -9.29 -14.68
CA ALA A 58 -0.57 -8.15 -15.28
C ALA A 58 -0.05 -6.71 -14.92
N GLY A 59 0.91 -6.54 -14.00
CA GLY A 59 1.43 -5.24 -13.54
C GLY A 59 0.39 -4.26 -12.97
N ASP A 60 0.80 -3.03 -12.67
CA ASP A 60 -0.14 -1.94 -12.35
C ASP A 60 -0.86 -1.47 -13.62
N LEU A 61 -2.18 -1.51 -13.57
CA LEU A 61 -3.11 -1.22 -14.67
C LEU A 61 -3.75 0.17 -14.54
N SER A 62 -3.39 0.94 -13.50
CA SER A 62 -3.99 2.24 -13.17
C SER A 62 -3.91 3.28 -14.28
N ASN A 63 -2.77 3.26 -15.00
CA ASN A 63 -2.43 4.20 -16.05
C ASN A 63 -2.69 3.59 -17.44
N ILE A 64 -3.77 2.82 -17.60
CA ILE A 64 -4.17 2.28 -18.90
C ILE A 64 -5.58 2.78 -19.22
N HIS A 65 -5.68 3.71 -20.18
CA HIS A 65 -6.90 4.44 -20.55
C HIS A 65 -8.09 3.51 -20.81
N SER A 66 -7.88 2.46 -21.60
CA SER A 66 -8.95 1.59 -22.09
C SER A 66 -8.50 0.14 -22.05
N MET A 67 -9.11 -0.65 -21.18
CA MET A 67 -8.80 -2.06 -21.04
C MET A 67 -10.08 -2.87 -20.86
N ASN A 68 -10.19 -3.98 -21.58
CA ASN A 68 -11.32 -4.89 -21.46
C ASN A 68 -10.77 -6.29 -21.19
N ILE A 69 -11.02 -6.81 -19.99
CA ILE A 69 -10.68 -8.19 -19.67
C ILE A 69 -11.87 -9.05 -20.02
N ILE A 70 -11.59 -10.02 -20.88
CA ILE A 70 -12.56 -11.02 -21.26
C ILE A 70 -12.09 -12.30 -20.60
N LYS A 71 -12.78 -12.73 -19.54
CA LYS A 71 -12.66 -14.10 -19.02
C LYS A 71 -13.54 -15.01 -19.87
N PRO A 72 -12.96 -15.83 -20.76
CA PRO A 72 -13.75 -16.66 -21.64
C PRO A 72 -14.27 -17.88 -20.85
N MET A 73 -15.47 -17.75 -20.29
CA MET A 73 -16.21 -18.89 -19.74
C MET A 73 -17.29 -19.32 -20.72
N LEU A 74 -17.35 -20.61 -21.04
CA LEU A 74 -18.43 -21.11 -21.87
C LEU A 74 -19.69 -21.32 -21.02
N SER A 75 -20.73 -20.52 -21.26
CA SER A 75 -22.06 -20.76 -20.69
C SER A 75 -22.83 -21.84 -21.47
N LYS A 76 -23.88 -22.37 -20.84
CA LYS A 76 -24.76 -23.36 -21.47
C LYS A 76 -25.52 -22.77 -22.65
N GLU A 77 -25.90 -21.50 -22.54
CA GLU A 77 -26.58 -20.73 -23.58
C GLU A 77 -25.66 -20.48 -24.78
N GLU A 78 -24.41 -20.09 -24.53
CA GLU A 78 -23.39 -19.92 -25.58
C GLU A 78 -23.04 -21.25 -26.25
N ALA A 79 -22.92 -22.34 -25.49
CA ALA A 79 -22.69 -23.67 -26.03
C ALA A 79 -23.79 -24.07 -27.04
N ALA A 80 -25.06 -23.84 -26.68
CA ALA A 80 -26.18 -24.08 -27.58
C ALA A 80 -26.11 -23.18 -28.83
N ALA A 81 -25.78 -21.90 -28.67
CA ALA A 81 -25.66 -20.95 -29.78
C ALA A 81 -24.52 -21.31 -30.75
N ILE A 82 -23.36 -21.69 -30.23
CA ILE A 82 -22.19 -22.14 -30.99
C ILE A 82 -22.53 -23.39 -31.80
N PHE A 83 -23.17 -24.39 -31.19
CA PHE A 83 -23.60 -25.59 -31.90
C PHE A 83 -24.54 -25.27 -33.07
N ASN A 84 -25.57 -24.47 -32.83
CA ASN A 84 -26.55 -24.12 -33.87
C ASN A 84 -25.88 -23.37 -35.02
N THR A 85 -24.94 -22.47 -34.72
CA THR A 85 -24.19 -21.70 -35.71
C THR A 85 -23.30 -22.61 -36.57
N LEU A 86 -22.54 -23.52 -35.93
CA LEU A 86 -21.71 -24.50 -36.63
C LEU A 86 -22.55 -25.49 -37.44
N GLN A 87 -23.75 -25.86 -36.94
CA GLN A 87 -24.66 -26.76 -37.65
C GLN A 87 -25.20 -26.11 -38.92
N GLN A 88 -25.61 -24.85 -38.85
CA GLN A 88 -26.06 -24.08 -40.02
C GLN A 88 -24.94 -23.92 -41.05
N ALA A 89 -23.70 -23.76 -40.59
CA ALA A 89 -22.53 -23.67 -41.45
C ALA A 89 -22.02 -25.04 -41.98
N GLY A 90 -22.61 -26.16 -41.55
CA GLY A 90 -22.19 -27.50 -41.95
C GLY A 90 -20.85 -27.96 -41.35
N HIS A 91 -20.41 -27.35 -40.26
CA HIS A 91 -19.15 -27.63 -39.58
C HIS A 91 -19.28 -28.55 -38.37
N ILE A 92 -20.50 -29.04 -38.06
CA ILE A 92 -20.69 -30.06 -37.04
C ILE A 92 -20.25 -31.42 -37.59
N HIS A 93 -19.38 -32.09 -36.85
CA HIS A 93 -18.94 -33.42 -37.20
C HIS A 93 -20.14 -34.40 -37.21
N PRO A 94 -20.24 -35.34 -38.17
CA PRO A 94 -21.38 -36.25 -38.29
C PRO A 94 -21.69 -37.11 -37.05
N LYS A 95 -20.71 -37.31 -36.16
CA LYS A 95 -20.89 -38.03 -34.88
C LYS A 95 -21.68 -37.23 -33.85
N ILE A 96 -21.66 -35.89 -33.91
CA ILE A 96 -22.31 -35.02 -32.93
C ILE A 96 -23.75 -34.71 -33.41
N LYS A 97 -24.73 -35.24 -32.68
CA LYS A 97 -26.15 -35.09 -33.02
C LYS A 97 -26.91 -34.08 -32.16
N ASP A 98 -26.43 -33.83 -30.95
CA ASP A 98 -27.09 -32.98 -29.95
C ASP A 98 -26.07 -32.18 -29.15
N TRP A 99 -26.30 -30.87 -29.05
CA TRP A 99 -25.47 -29.95 -28.28
C TRP A 99 -25.49 -30.25 -26.78
N LYS A 100 -26.60 -30.77 -26.24
CA LYS A 100 -26.73 -31.07 -24.81
C LYS A 100 -25.78 -32.18 -24.39
N HIS A 101 -25.66 -33.20 -25.24
CA HIS A 101 -24.75 -34.30 -24.99
C HIS A 101 -23.29 -33.84 -25.05
N ALA A 102 -22.93 -33.03 -26.04
CA ALA A 102 -21.60 -32.43 -26.13
C ALA A 102 -21.28 -31.50 -24.95
N TRP A 103 -22.26 -30.69 -24.50
CA TRP A 103 -22.09 -29.79 -23.36
C TRP A 103 -21.84 -30.56 -22.07
N ASN A 104 -22.59 -31.62 -21.80
CA ASN A 104 -22.43 -32.40 -20.57
C ASN A 104 -21.04 -33.04 -20.45
N GLN A 105 -20.32 -33.29 -21.56
CA GLN A 105 -18.96 -33.83 -21.51
C GLN A 105 -17.91 -32.82 -21.05
N ILE A 106 -18.22 -31.52 -21.10
CA ILE A 106 -17.29 -30.45 -20.74
C ILE A 106 -17.84 -29.52 -19.67
N ALA A 107 -19.04 -29.78 -19.15
CA ALA A 107 -19.78 -28.86 -18.26
C ALA A 107 -19.01 -28.54 -16.97
N ASP A 108 -18.17 -29.48 -16.51
CA ASP A 108 -17.34 -29.30 -15.32
C ASP A 108 -16.17 -28.36 -15.58
N LYS A 109 -15.57 -28.42 -16.78
CA LYS A 109 -14.39 -27.62 -17.17
C LYS A 109 -14.75 -26.27 -17.81
N LYS A 110 -15.88 -26.22 -18.54
CA LYS A 110 -16.40 -25.04 -19.26
C LYS A 110 -15.41 -24.39 -20.23
N LEU A 111 -14.48 -25.17 -20.79
CA LEU A 111 -13.46 -24.68 -21.70
C LEU A 111 -14.02 -24.58 -23.12
N LEU A 112 -14.09 -23.35 -23.64
CA LEU A 112 -14.58 -23.07 -25.00
C LEU A 112 -13.81 -23.86 -26.06
N ILE A 113 -12.48 -23.91 -25.93
CA ILE A 113 -11.62 -24.60 -26.88
C ILE A 113 -11.93 -26.11 -26.94
N GLU A 114 -12.13 -26.76 -25.78
CA GLU A 114 -12.52 -28.17 -25.72
C GLU A 114 -13.89 -28.39 -26.39
N TYR A 115 -14.85 -27.49 -26.16
CA TYR A 115 -16.19 -27.61 -26.74
C TYR A 115 -16.18 -27.52 -28.27
N VAL A 116 -15.57 -26.45 -28.79
CA VAL A 116 -15.56 -26.18 -30.24
C VAL A 116 -14.82 -27.30 -30.97
N TYR A 117 -13.74 -27.80 -30.37
CA TYR A 117 -13.01 -28.94 -30.91
C TYR A 117 -13.87 -30.19 -30.99
N LEU A 118 -14.56 -30.55 -29.88
CA LEU A 118 -15.49 -31.69 -29.84
C LEU A 118 -16.58 -31.58 -30.91
N LEU A 119 -17.17 -30.40 -31.09
CA LEU A 119 -18.23 -30.18 -32.07
C LEU A 119 -17.76 -30.36 -33.52
N THR A 120 -16.55 -29.91 -33.83
CA THR A 120 -16.04 -29.83 -35.20
C THR A 120 -15.28 -31.08 -35.64
N HIS A 121 -14.65 -31.79 -34.70
CA HIS A 121 -13.84 -32.98 -34.97
C HIS A 121 -14.52 -34.27 -34.49
N GLY A 122 -15.54 -34.15 -33.63
CA GLY A 122 -16.30 -35.29 -33.12
C GLY A 122 -15.54 -36.14 -32.09
N GLU A 123 -14.45 -35.60 -31.54
CA GLU A 123 -13.58 -36.17 -30.52
C GLU A 123 -13.03 -35.06 -29.62
N MET A 124 -12.65 -35.38 -28.39
CA MET A 124 -12.12 -34.41 -27.41
C MET A 124 -10.68 -33.98 -27.75
N ILE A 125 -10.27 -32.79 -27.32
CA ILE A 125 -8.86 -32.34 -27.45
C ILE A 125 -7.90 -33.35 -26.83
N ALA A 126 -8.26 -33.90 -25.67
CA ALA A 126 -7.49 -34.96 -25.04
C ALA A 126 -7.32 -36.18 -25.96
N GLU A 127 -8.39 -36.65 -26.62
CA GLU A 127 -8.34 -37.78 -27.57
C GLU A 127 -7.47 -37.48 -28.79
N ARG A 128 -7.54 -36.24 -29.31
CA ARG A 128 -6.67 -35.79 -30.40
C ARG A 128 -5.21 -35.71 -29.96
N ILE A 129 -4.92 -35.13 -28.80
CA ILE A 129 -3.56 -35.03 -28.25
C ILE A 129 -3.00 -36.43 -28.05
N SER A 130 -3.78 -37.37 -27.50
CA SER A 130 -3.36 -38.77 -27.39
C SER A 130 -2.99 -39.36 -28.74
N SER A 131 -3.78 -39.10 -29.78
CA SER A 131 -3.48 -39.55 -31.14
C SER A 131 -2.21 -38.90 -31.71
N GLN A 132 -2.05 -37.58 -31.53
CA GLN A 132 -0.86 -36.83 -31.95
C GLN A 132 0.40 -37.33 -31.22
N MET A 133 0.32 -37.56 -29.92
CA MET A 133 1.43 -38.11 -29.15
C MET A 133 1.75 -39.52 -29.63
N CYS A 134 0.75 -40.37 -29.91
CA CYS A 134 0.98 -41.70 -30.49
C CYS A 134 1.73 -41.63 -31.83
N GLU A 135 1.43 -40.65 -32.70
CA GLU A 135 2.15 -40.42 -33.95
C GLU A 135 3.58 -39.95 -33.72
N ILE A 136 3.81 -38.97 -32.82
CA ILE A 136 5.15 -38.48 -32.46
C ILE A 136 6.00 -39.63 -31.91
N GLY A 137 5.44 -40.47 -31.04
CA GLY A 137 6.14 -41.59 -30.45
C GLY A 137 6.59 -42.67 -31.45
N ARG A 138 6.01 -42.71 -32.65
CA ARG A 138 6.42 -43.64 -33.74
C ARG A 138 7.59 -43.11 -34.56
N ASN A 139 7.93 -41.82 -34.46
CA ASN A 139 9.03 -41.22 -35.20
C ASN A 139 10.39 -41.48 -34.53
N GLU A 140 11.46 -41.50 -35.32
CA GLU A 140 12.83 -41.73 -34.80
C GLU A 140 13.28 -40.67 -33.78
N THR A 141 12.76 -39.44 -33.88
CA THR A 141 13.03 -38.33 -32.94
C THR A 141 12.00 -38.22 -31.82
N GLY A 142 11.03 -39.13 -31.76
CA GLY A 142 9.89 -39.07 -30.84
C GLY A 142 10.27 -39.03 -29.37
N SER A 143 11.31 -39.77 -28.98
CA SER A 143 11.79 -39.81 -27.59
C SER A 143 12.27 -38.44 -27.09
N ILE A 144 13.02 -37.71 -27.91
CA ILE A 144 13.53 -36.37 -27.58
C ILE A 144 12.42 -35.34 -27.60
N LYS A 145 11.51 -35.42 -28.58
CA LYS A 145 10.33 -34.55 -28.63
C LYS A 145 9.45 -34.71 -27.39
N PHE A 146 9.25 -35.93 -26.91
CA PHE A 146 8.53 -36.17 -25.65
C PHE A 146 9.26 -35.59 -24.44
N GLU A 147 10.58 -35.72 -24.36
CA GLU A 147 11.33 -35.13 -23.25
C GLU A 147 11.24 -33.59 -23.23
N LEU A 148 11.35 -32.96 -24.41
CA LEU A 148 11.12 -31.52 -24.58
C LEU A 148 9.70 -31.13 -24.14
N LEU A 149 8.68 -31.86 -24.61
CA LEU A 149 7.29 -31.58 -24.27
C LEU A 149 7.01 -31.75 -22.78
N ARG A 150 7.52 -32.80 -22.13
CA ARG A 150 7.36 -32.96 -20.67
C ARG A 150 7.86 -31.73 -19.94
N GLN A 151 9.08 -31.29 -20.25
CA GLN A 151 9.71 -30.17 -19.57
C GLN A 151 9.01 -28.84 -19.87
N VAL A 152 8.87 -28.50 -21.15
CA VAL A 152 8.32 -27.21 -21.58
C VAL A 152 6.83 -27.09 -21.20
N CYS A 153 6.02 -28.13 -21.41
CA CYS A 153 4.60 -28.06 -21.06
C CYS A 153 4.38 -28.07 -19.54
N PHE A 154 5.23 -28.74 -18.76
CA PHE A 154 5.12 -28.69 -17.31
C PHE A 154 5.50 -27.32 -16.75
N ALA A 155 6.64 -26.76 -17.18
CA ALA A 155 7.03 -25.39 -16.84
C ALA A 155 5.93 -24.41 -17.22
N ASP A 156 5.40 -24.56 -18.45
CA ASP A 156 4.26 -23.79 -18.89
C ASP A 156 3.15 -23.93 -17.85
N VAL A 157 2.58 -25.11 -17.57
CA VAL A 157 1.50 -25.30 -16.57
C VAL A 157 1.77 -24.61 -15.21
N CYS A 158 3.02 -24.54 -14.73
CA CYS A 158 3.42 -23.87 -13.49
C CYS A 158 3.57 -22.34 -13.59
N GLY A 159 3.24 -21.73 -14.73
CA GLY A 159 3.30 -20.28 -14.93
C GLY A 159 4.68 -19.73 -15.26
N ILE A 160 5.63 -20.59 -15.68
CA ILE A 160 7.01 -20.17 -15.93
C ILE A 160 7.47 -20.53 -17.35
N ARG A 161 8.42 -19.77 -17.90
CA ARG A 161 9.11 -20.11 -19.16
C ARG A 161 10.48 -20.68 -18.87
N LEU A 162 11.01 -21.48 -19.80
CA LEU A 162 12.34 -22.08 -19.63
C LEU A 162 13.39 -21.34 -20.45
N PRO A 163 14.58 -21.07 -19.89
CA PRO A 163 15.72 -20.59 -20.67
C PRO A 163 16.13 -21.63 -21.73
N THR A 164 15.96 -21.29 -23.01
CA THR A 164 16.23 -22.18 -24.15
C THR A 164 17.65 -22.73 -24.10
N LYS A 165 18.62 -21.90 -23.73
CA LYS A 165 20.04 -22.30 -23.63
C LYS A 165 20.28 -23.37 -22.56
N LYS A 166 19.61 -23.29 -21.39
CA LYS A 166 19.72 -24.31 -20.33
C LYS A 166 19.09 -25.62 -20.77
N LEU A 167 17.89 -25.55 -21.36
CA LEU A 167 17.17 -26.70 -21.90
C LEU A 167 17.96 -27.42 -22.99
N LEU A 168 18.52 -26.69 -23.95
CA LEU A 168 19.33 -27.25 -25.03
C LEU A 168 20.57 -28.00 -24.50
N ARG A 169 21.23 -27.43 -23.49
CA ARG A 169 22.40 -28.06 -22.85
C ARG A 169 22.04 -29.33 -22.10
N SER A 170 20.87 -29.40 -21.46
CA SER A 170 20.42 -30.61 -20.75
C SER A 170 20.09 -31.76 -21.72
N LEU A 171 19.69 -31.43 -22.95
CA LEU A 171 19.31 -32.41 -23.98
C LEU A 171 20.46 -32.84 -24.89
N ALA A 172 21.49 -32.01 -25.09
CA ALA A 172 22.64 -32.31 -25.96
C ALA A 172 23.30 -33.68 -25.73
N PRO A 173 23.47 -34.18 -24.49
CA PRO A 173 24.04 -35.51 -24.26
C PRO A 173 23.12 -36.68 -24.64
N ARG A 174 21.82 -36.43 -24.83
CA ARG A 174 20.78 -37.46 -24.98
C ARG A 174 20.44 -37.79 -26.43
N THR A 175 21.09 -37.14 -27.40
CA THR A 175 20.76 -37.28 -28.81
C THR A 175 21.95 -37.05 -29.73
N PHE A 176 21.99 -37.82 -30.83
CA PHE A 176 22.91 -37.59 -31.96
C PHE A 176 22.28 -36.72 -33.05
N TYR A 177 20.97 -36.46 -32.95
CA TYR A 177 20.22 -35.61 -33.85
C TYR A 177 20.42 -34.14 -33.51
N ASP A 178 20.41 -33.31 -34.55
CA ASP A 178 20.49 -31.85 -34.42
C ASP A 178 19.26 -31.32 -33.67
N ILE A 179 19.46 -30.85 -32.44
CA ILE A 179 18.39 -30.33 -31.59
C ILE A 179 17.77 -29.06 -32.21
N GLY A 180 18.54 -28.27 -32.96
CA GLY A 180 18.02 -27.13 -33.69
C GLY A 180 16.99 -27.54 -34.74
N GLN A 181 17.22 -28.65 -35.45
CA GLN A 181 16.24 -29.20 -36.39
C GLN A 181 15.02 -29.81 -35.69
N ILE A 182 15.22 -30.45 -34.52
CA ILE A 182 14.12 -30.97 -33.71
C ILE A 182 13.22 -29.83 -33.22
N LEU A 183 13.82 -28.78 -32.64
CA LEU A 183 13.08 -27.60 -32.17
C LEU A 183 12.35 -26.93 -33.32
N LYS A 184 13.01 -26.72 -34.45
CA LYS A 184 12.36 -26.17 -35.65
C LYS A 184 11.15 -27.02 -36.06
N SER A 185 11.31 -28.35 -36.11
CA SER A 185 10.21 -29.27 -36.40
C SER A 185 9.09 -29.19 -35.37
N MET A 186 9.39 -29.03 -34.08
CA MET A 186 8.37 -28.89 -33.03
C MET A 186 7.64 -27.55 -33.10
N THR A 187 8.32 -26.46 -33.45
CA THR A 187 7.69 -25.16 -33.73
C THR A 187 6.80 -25.24 -34.97
N ASP A 188 7.30 -25.85 -36.06
CA ASP A 188 6.56 -26.05 -37.31
C ASP A 188 5.33 -26.98 -37.11
N GLU A 189 5.41 -27.94 -36.19
CA GLU A 189 4.31 -28.85 -35.80
C GLU A 189 3.35 -28.24 -34.77
N PHE A 190 3.55 -26.97 -34.38
CA PHE A 190 2.80 -26.31 -33.32
C PHE A 190 2.73 -27.18 -32.06
N LEU A 191 3.90 -27.45 -31.48
CA LEU A 191 4.06 -28.14 -30.20
C LEU A 191 4.59 -27.22 -29.10
N VAL A 192 5.46 -26.27 -29.44
CA VAL A 192 6.11 -25.32 -28.54
C VAL A 192 6.29 -23.95 -29.21
N HIS A 193 6.43 -22.90 -28.42
CA HIS A 193 6.79 -21.55 -28.88
C HIS A 193 8.17 -21.17 -28.34
N ILE A 194 8.96 -20.46 -29.16
CA ILE A 194 10.28 -19.93 -28.80
C ILE A 194 10.20 -18.42 -28.96
N SER A 195 10.69 -17.67 -27.96
CA SER A 195 10.69 -16.22 -27.95
C SER A 195 11.45 -15.64 -29.16
N GLN A 196 11.16 -14.40 -29.54
CA GLN A 196 11.74 -13.78 -30.74
C GLN A 196 13.28 -13.64 -30.66
N ASP A 197 13.82 -13.39 -29.47
CA ASP A 197 15.25 -13.37 -29.18
C ASP A 197 15.87 -14.77 -29.02
N GLY A 198 15.02 -15.81 -28.94
CA GLY A 198 15.42 -17.21 -28.76
C GLY A 198 15.86 -17.55 -27.34
N ASP A 199 15.74 -16.64 -26.39
CA ASP A 199 16.22 -16.86 -25.02
C ASP A 199 15.31 -17.77 -24.20
N TYR A 200 14.01 -17.83 -24.53
CA TYR A 200 13.01 -18.59 -23.80
C TYR A 200 12.16 -19.50 -24.70
N ILE A 201 11.69 -20.60 -24.12
CA ILE A 201 10.80 -21.59 -24.74
C ILE A 201 9.65 -21.92 -23.80
N GLU A 202 8.46 -22.05 -24.37
CA GLU A 202 7.20 -22.24 -23.64
C GLU A 202 6.23 -23.16 -24.39
N GLY A 203 5.21 -23.64 -23.68
CA GLY A 203 4.10 -24.36 -24.26
C GLY A 203 3.21 -23.42 -25.10
N LEU A 204 2.45 -23.97 -26.04
CA LEU A 204 1.59 -23.14 -26.89
C LEU A 204 0.33 -22.63 -26.21
N HIS A 205 -0.20 -23.40 -25.28
CA HIS A 205 -1.40 -23.04 -24.55
C HIS A 205 -1.48 -23.90 -23.28
N PRO A 206 -1.63 -23.32 -22.10
CA PRO A 206 -1.57 -24.05 -20.83
C PRO A 206 -2.58 -25.18 -20.65
N VAL A 207 -3.81 -25.03 -21.16
CA VAL A 207 -4.79 -26.14 -21.21
C VAL A 207 -4.26 -27.30 -22.07
N ARG A 208 -3.63 -27.00 -23.20
CA ARG A 208 -3.03 -28.03 -24.06
C ARG A 208 -1.81 -28.63 -23.38
N SER A 209 -0.96 -27.81 -22.80
CA SER A 209 0.20 -28.21 -22.01
C SER A 209 -0.20 -29.14 -20.87
N ARG A 210 -1.31 -28.85 -20.18
CA ARG A 210 -1.90 -29.71 -19.15
C ARG A 210 -2.28 -31.08 -19.70
N HIS A 211 -2.98 -31.16 -20.82
CA HIS A 211 -3.32 -32.44 -21.45
C HIS A 211 -2.09 -33.21 -21.94
N ILE A 212 -1.07 -32.52 -22.46
CA ILE A 212 0.20 -33.13 -22.86
C ILE A 212 0.91 -33.72 -21.64
N VAL A 213 0.98 -32.97 -20.53
CA VAL A 213 1.55 -33.42 -19.27
C VAL A 213 0.78 -34.65 -18.77
N GLU A 214 -0.55 -34.58 -18.70
CA GLU A 214 -1.39 -35.71 -18.28
C GLU A 214 -1.16 -36.98 -19.13
N TYR A 215 -1.03 -36.83 -20.45
CA TYR A 215 -0.76 -37.96 -21.34
C TYR A 215 0.67 -38.51 -21.18
N LEU A 216 1.68 -37.64 -21.20
CA LEU A 216 3.09 -38.06 -21.17
C LEU A 216 3.51 -38.60 -19.81
N HIS A 217 2.72 -38.31 -18.77
CA HIS A 217 2.90 -38.76 -17.39
C HIS A 217 1.89 -39.82 -16.94
N GLU A 218 1.09 -40.39 -17.84
CA GLU A 218 0.19 -41.50 -17.52
C GLU A 218 0.96 -42.70 -16.92
N TYR A 219 2.17 -42.95 -17.44
CA TYR A 219 3.07 -44.01 -16.97
C TYR A 219 4.50 -43.52 -16.69
N TYR A 220 4.77 -42.23 -16.87
CA TYR A 220 6.08 -41.64 -16.58
C TYR A 220 5.95 -40.77 -15.32
N PRO A 221 6.80 -40.95 -14.29
CA PRO A 221 6.70 -40.20 -13.05
C PRO A 221 6.74 -38.68 -13.29
N LEU A 222 5.77 -37.94 -12.74
CA LEU A 222 5.68 -36.48 -12.89
C LEU A 222 6.76 -35.78 -12.06
N GLU A 223 7.07 -36.33 -10.90
CA GLU A 223 8.13 -35.90 -9.99
C GLU A 223 9.49 -35.79 -10.68
N GLU A 224 9.80 -36.69 -11.62
CA GLU A 224 11.06 -36.65 -12.38
C GLU A 224 11.13 -35.41 -13.27
N THR A 225 10.02 -35.06 -13.93
CA THR A 225 9.96 -33.84 -14.74
C THR A 225 9.94 -32.60 -13.87
N ALA A 226 9.14 -32.57 -12.80
CA ALA A 226 9.14 -31.47 -11.83
C ALA A 226 10.55 -31.21 -11.29
N TYR A 227 11.28 -32.27 -10.93
CA TYR A 227 12.64 -32.16 -10.42
C TYR A 227 13.60 -31.60 -11.46
N ASN A 228 13.54 -32.10 -12.70
CA ASN A 228 14.35 -31.56 -13.80
C ASN A 228 14.06 -30.09 -14.08
N ILE A 229 12.81 -29.64 -13.87
CA ILE A 229 12.42 -28.25 -14.12
C ILE A 229 13.04 -27.29 -13.12
N THR A 230 13.27 -27.74 -11.87
CA THR A 230 14.06 -26.93 -10.93
C THR A 230 15.42 -26.57 -11.53
N LYS A 231 16.11 -27.51 -12.20
CA LYS A 231 17.43 -27.34 -12.86
C LYS A 231 17.43 -26.38 -14.03
N LEU A 232 16.27 -26.14 -14.62
CA LEU A 232 16.13 -25.33 -15.82
C LEU A 232 15.63 -23.92 -15.52
N ALA A 233 14.78 -23.75 -14.50
CA ALA A 233 14.20 -22.47 -14.13
C ALA A 233 15.27 -21.43 -13.72
N ASP A 234 14.92 -20.15 -13.83
CA ASP A 234 15.69 -19.04 -13.28
C ASP A 234 15.27 -18.79 -11.82
N LEU A 235 16.20 -18.31 -10.98
CA LEU A 235 15.96 -18.13 -9.54
C LEU A 235 14.77 -17.23 -9.23
N GLN A 236 14.54 -16.20 -10.07
CA GLN A 236 13.39 -15.28 -9.94
C GLN A 236 12.04 -16.00 -10.03
N ASP A 237 11.98 -17.14 -10.73
CA ASP A 237 10.75 -17.90 -10.93
C ASP A 237 10.55 -18.99 -9.87
N PHE A 238 11.52 -19.19 -8.95
CA PHE A 238 11.44 -20.28 -7.97
C PHE A 238 10.22 -20.14 -7.06
N SER A 239 9.89 -18.95 -6.57
CA SER A 239 8.71 -18.80 -5.70
C SER A 239 7.40 -19.13 -6.42
N VAL A 240 7.28 -18.77 -7.70
CA VAL A 240 6.11 -19.12 -8.53
C VAL A 240 6.10 -20.62 -8.86
N LEU A 241 7.24 -21.19 -9.25
CA LEU A 241 7.34 -22.62 -9.55
C LEU A 241 6.97 -23.48 -8.33
N PHE A 242 7.53 -23.16 -7.16
CA PHE A 242 7.29 -23.91 -5.94
C PHE A 242 5.90 -23.69 -5.35
N SER A 243 5.20 -22.59 -5.68
CA SER A 243 3.80 -22.42 -5.29
C SER A 243 2.84 -23.34 -6.04
N HIS A 244 3.23 -23.86 -7.20
CA HIS A 244 2.41 -24.81 -7.96
C HIS A 244 2.65 -26.27 -7.58
N TYR A 245 3.80 -26.63 -7.02
CA TYR A 245 4.08 -28.04 -6.67
C TYR A 245 3.03 -28.67 -5.74
N PRO A 246 2.51 -27.99 -4.71
CA PRO A 246 1.44 -28.54 -3.86
C PRO A 246 0.17 -28.95 -4.62
N GLU A 247 -0.07 -28.42 -5.81
CA GLU A 247 -1.25 -28.76 -6.63
C GLU A 247 -1.16 -30.14 -7.29
N PHE A 248 0.05 -30.71 -7.40
CA PHE A 248 0.29 -31.97 -8.08
C PHE A 248 0.42 -33.15 -7.11
N SER A 249 -0.09 -34.31 -7.52
CA SER A 249 0.01 -35.55 -6.75
C SER A 249 1.18 -36.40 -7.25
N PHE A 250 2.28 -36.40 -6.50
CA PHE A 250 3.45 -37.27 -6.70
C PHE A 250 4.15 -37.51 -5.35
N ASP A 251 5.17 -38.38 -5.30
CA ASP A 251 5.94 -38.66 -4.09
C ASP A 251 6.71 -37.41 -3.61
N LYS A 252 6.07 -36.64 -2.74
CA LYS A 252 6.61 -35.39 -2.17
C LYS A 252 7.88 -35.62 -1.37
N GLU A 253 7.97 -36.76 -0.68
CA GLU A 253 9.08 -37.06 0.20
C GLU A 253 10.36 -37.35 -0.58
N SER A 254 10.26 -38.15 -1.66
CA SER A 254 11.40 -38.35 -2.56
C SER A 254 11.75 -37.06 -3.29
N PHE A 255 10.75 -36.41 -3.88
CA PHE A 255 10.93 -35.19 -4.68
C PHE A 255 11.69 -34.09 -3.93
N TYR A 256 11.21 -33.68 -2.74
CA TYR A 256 11.86 -32.62 -1.98
C TYR A 256 13.25 -33.05 -1.48
N SER A 257 13.46 -34.34 -1.23
CA SER A 257 14.79 -34.84 -0.91
C SER A 257 15.76 -34.67 -2.09
N ASP A 258 15.34 -34.98 -3.30
CA ASP A 258 16.18 -34.83 -4.50
C ASP A 258 16.46 -33.37 -4.81
N VAL A 259 15.45 -32.49 -4.69
CA VAL A 259 15.60 -31.04 -4.84
C VAL A 259 16.63 -30.51 -3.84
N VAL A 260 16.48 -30.82 -2.55
CA VAL A 260 17.43 -30.34 -1.52
C VAL A 260 18.83 -30.84 -1.80
N ASN A 261 18.99 -32.09 -2.24
CA ASN A 261 20.31 -32.66 -2.53
C ASN A 261 20.98 -32.02 -3.75
N GLU A 262 20.20 -31.70 -4.80
CA GLU A 262 20.71 -31.09 -6.03
C GLU A 262 21.21 -29.67 -5.81
N TRP A 263 20.41 -28.86 -5.12
CA TRP A 263 20.65 -27.44 -4.92
C TRP A 263 21.50 -27.13 -3.69
N TRP A 264 22.03 -28.17 -3.05
CA TRP A 264 22.81 -28.02 -1.85
C TRP A 264 24.12 -27.30 -2.11
N ASN A 265 24.16 -26.01 -1.78
CA ASN A 265 25.35 -25.18 -1.85
C ASN A 265 25.40 -24.22 -0.65
N LEU A 266 26.37 -24.41 0.25
CA LEU A 266 26.54 -23.52 1.41
C LEU A 266 27.04 -22.12 1.03
N GLU A 267 27.49 -21.93 -0.21
CA GLU A 267 27.85 -20.61 -0.74
C GLU A 267 26.65 -19.81 -1.27
N ASP A 268 25.52 -20.46 -1.56
CA ASP A 268 24.30 -19.82 -2.08
C ASP A 268 23.07 -20.64 -1.71
N LEU A 269 22.32 -20.18 -0.71
CA LEU A 269 21.12 -20.83 -0.18
C LEU A 269 19.82 -20.10 -0.57
N LYS A 270 19.91 -19.03 -1.39
CA LYS A 270 18.76 -18.18 -1.75
C LYS A 270 17.64 -18.94 -2.47
N CYS A 271 18.01 -19.98 -3.21
CA CYS A 271 17.04 -20.87 -3.85
C CYS A 271 16.09 -21.51 -2.84
N PHE A 272 16.56 -21.88 -1.65
CA PHE A 272 15.73 -22.49 -0.61
C PHE A 272 14.82 -21.48 0.07
N VAL A 273 15.24 -20.23 0.25
CA VAL A 273 14.36 -19.16 0.73
C VAL A 273 13.19 -18.97 -0.25
N SER A 274 13.48 -18.91 -1.54
CA SER A 274 12.47 -18.77 -2.60
C SER A 274 11.54 -19.99 -2.67
N ALA A 275 12.08 -21.19 -2.53
CA ALA A 275 11.33 -22.45 -2.50
C ALA A 275 10.42 -22.59 -1.27
N ILE A 276 10.90 -22.19 -0.08
CA ILE A 276 10.13 -22.17 1.17
C ILE A 276 8.93 -21.23 1.01
N ARG A 277 9.16 -19.98 0.57
CA ARG A 277 8.09 -18.99 0.34
C ARG A 277 7.06 -19.48 -0.68
N GLY A 278 7.54 -20.02 -1.81
CA GLY A 278 6.69 -20.59 -2.85
C GLY A 278 5.84 -21.74 -2.33
N THR A 279 6.48 -22.77 -1.76
CA THR A 279 5.80 -23.96 -1.24
C THR A 279 4.83 -23.63 -0.11
N PHE A 280 5.17 -22.66 0.74
CA PHE A 280 4.28 -22.13 1.76
C PHE A 280 3.02 -21.52 1.13
N SER A 281 3.17 -20.58 0.19
CA SER A 281 2.03 -19.97 -0.51
C SER A 281 1.20 -21.03 -1.23
N GLY A 282 1.82 -22.00 -1.91
CA GLY A 282 1.10 -23.11 -2.55
C GLY A 282 0.32 -23.99 -1.57
N SER A 283 0.88 -24.25 -0.38
CA SER A 283 0.20 -25.00 0.67
C SER A 283 -0.99 -24.21 1.23
N VAL A 284 -0.85 -22.90 1.41
CA VAL A 284 -1.95 -22.00 1.81
C VAL A 284 -3.02 -21.92 0.73
N MET A 285 -2.64 -21.88 -0.55
CA MET A 285 -3.58 -21.91 -1.68
C MET A 285 -4.40 -23.22 -1.69
N GLN A 286 -3.76 -24.36 -1.43
CA GLN A 286 -4.50 -25.62 -1.31
C GLN A 286 -5.46 -25.62 -0.11
N TYR A 287 -5.03 -25.05 1.02
CA TYR A 287 -5.90 -24.85 2.18
C TYR A 287 -7.09 -23.93 1.87
N PHE A 288 -6.87 -22.83 1.15
CA PHE A 288 -7.92 -21.94 0.67
C PHE A 288 -8.91 -22.69 -0.22
N LYS A 289 -8.44 -23.37 -1.27
CA LYS A 289 -9.29 -24.15 -2.21
C LYS A 289 -10.14 -25.19 -1.47
N ASN A 290 -9.58 -25.86 -0.46
CA ASN A 290 -10.30 -26.84 0.35
C ASN A 290 -11.40 -26.22 1.25
N ASN A 291 -11.34 -24.91 1.52
CA ASN A 291 -12.23 -24.18 2.43
C ASN A 291 -12.88 -22.95 1.77
N GLU A 292 -12.90 -22.90 0.45
CA GLU A 292 -13.24 -21.71 -0.34
C GLU A 292 -14.63 -21.16 0.03
N GLU A 293 -15.62 -22.04 0.22
CA GLU A 293 -16.98 -21.66 0.60
C GLU A 293 -17.04 -20.89 1.93
N LEU A 294 -16.23 -21.28 2.93
CA LEU A 294 -16.19 -20.63 4.24
C LEU A 294 -15.51 -19.25 4.18
N PHE A 295 -14.44 -19.13 3.38
CA PHE A 295 -13.82 -17.82 3.13
C PHE A 295 -14.74 -16.90 2.33
N ASN A 296 -15.50 -17.44 1.36
CA ASN A 296 -16.51 -16.69 0.62
C ASN A 296 -17.59 -16.16 1.57
N GLU A 297 -18.02 -16.97 2.54
CA GLU A 297 -18.96 -16.56 3.58
C GLU A 297 -18.39 -15.44 4.46
N ALA A 298 -17.12 -15.52 4.86
CA ALA A 298 -16.44 -14.46 5.59
C ALA A 298 -16.36 -13.15 4.79
N ASN A 299 -16.01 -13.23 3.51
CA ASN A 299 -15.92 -12.06 2.62
C ASN A 299 -17.28 -11.39 2.43
N ASN A 300 -18.35 -12.18 2.24
CA ASN A 300 -19.72 -11.67 2.13
C ASN A 300 -20.21 -10.91 3.38
N ARG A 301 -19.54 -11.10 4.53
CA ARG A 301 -19.82 -10.43 5.80
C ARG A 301 -18.83 -9.31 6.15
N GLY A 302 -17.88 -9.01 5.25
CA GLY A 302 -16.80 -8.05 5.50
C GLY A 302 -15.81 -8.50 6.57
N GLY A 303 -15.73 -9.82 6.83
CA GLY A 303 -14.88 -10.41 7.86
C GLY A 303 -13.65 -11.15 7.33
N LEU A 304 -13.39 -11.13 6.01
CA LEU A 304 -12.33 -11.91 5.38
C LEU A 304 -10.96 -11.68 6.04
N PHE A 305 -10.54 -10.42 6.20
CA PHE A 305 -9.24 -10.10 6.81
C PHE A 305 -9.14 -10.61 8.25
N LEU A 306 -10.19 -10.42 9.06
CA LEU A 306 -10.23 -10.87 10.46
C LEU A 306 -10.16 -12.39 10.56
N ILE A 307 -10.96 -13.09 9.74
CA ILE A 307 -10.95 -14.56 9.68
C ILE A 307 -9.59 -15.07 9.21
N ALA A 308 -9.07 -14.57 8.09
CA ALA A 308 -7.77 -14.97 7.55
C ALA A 308 -6.64 -14.74 8.57
N THR A 309 -6.68 -13.65 9.33
CA THR A 309 -5.70 -13.36 10.37
C THR A 309 -5.79 -14.35 11.54
N GLU A 310 -6.99 -14.65 12.03
CA GLU A 310 -7.16 -15.50 13.22
C GLU A 310 -7.11 -17.00 12.95
N VAL A 311 -7.36 -17.45 11.72
CA VAL A 311 -7.13 -18.85 11.32
C VAL A 311 -5.68 -19.12 10.93
N CYS A 312 -4.85 -18.07 10.87
CA CYS A 312 -3.42 -18.21 10.57
C CYS A 312 -2.72 -19.01 11.68
N PRO A 313 -2.05 -20.13 11.37
CA PRO A 313 -1.35 -20.93 12.38
C PRO A 313 -0.15 -20.21 13.01
N PHE A 314 0.33 -19.13 12.39
CA PHE A 314 1.43 -18.29 12.88
C PHE A 314 0.96 -17.03 13.62
N ALA A 315 -0.33 -16.97 13.98
CA ALA A 315 -0.88 -15.93 14.85
C ALA A 315 -0.75 -16.27 16.35
N GLN A 316 0.00 -17.32 16.69
CA GLN A 316 0.36 -17.72 18.05
C GLN A 316 1.87 -17.59 18.26
N PHE A 317 2.27 -16.78 19.23
CA PHE A 317 3.65 -16.43 19.55
C PHE A 317 4.11 -17.21 20.78
N ARG A 318 4.64 -18.42 20.57
CA ARG A 318 4.93 -19.38 21.65
C ARG A 318 6.00 -18.87 22.62
N GLU A 319 6.95 -18.11 22.11
CA GLU A 319 8.07 -17.52 22.83
C GLU A 319 7.65 -16.48 23.89
N ILE A 320 6.47 -15.88 23.74
CA ILE A 320 5.89 -14.91 24.67
C ILE A 320 4.53 -15.32 25.25
N ASP A 321 4.04 -16.52 24.91
CA ASP A 321 2.71 -17.04 25.29
C ASP A 321 1.55 -16.09 24.92
N GLU A 322 1.58 -15.55 23.71
CA GLU A 322 0.53 -14.66 23.19
C GLU A 322 -0.11 -15.19 21.91
N SER A 323 -1.30 -14.67 21.57
CA SER A 323 -2.00 -14.97 20.32
C SER A 323 -2.94 -13.84 19.91
N VAL A 324 -3.17 -13.71 18.60
CA VAL A 324 -4.12 -12.73 18.06
C VAL A 324 -5.56 -13.20 18.29
N LYS A 325 -6.36 -12.38 19.00
CA LYS A 325 -7.76 -12.67 19.38
C LYS A 325 -8.68 -11.46 19.16
N THR A 326 -8.62 -10.91 17.95
CA THR A 326 -9.27 -9.62 17.62
C THR A 326 -10.80 -9.73 17.70
N LEU A 327 -11.41 -10.81 17.23
CA LEU A 327 -12.85 -11.06 17.23
C LEU A 327 -13.37 -11.26 18.66
N GLU A 328 -12.63 -11.95 19.52
CA GLU A 328 -12.99 -12.08 20.94
C GLU A 328 -12.92 -10.71 21.64
N GLN A 329 -11.86 -9.93 21.42
CA GLN A 329 -11.75 -8.56 21.95
C GLN A 329 -12.90 -7.66 21.44
N MET A 330 -13.25 -7.75 20.16
CA MET A 330 -14.38 -7.02 19.59
C MET A 330 -15.72 -7.43 20.21
N LYS A 331 -15.91 -8.71 20.54
CA LYS A 331 -17.10 -9.21 21.24
C LYS A 331 -17.19 -8.65 22.66
N GLU A 332 -16.08 -8.48 23.36
CA GLU A 332 -16.06 -7.86 24.70
C GLU A 332 -16.49 -6.39 24.64
N ILE A 333 -16.06 -5.66 23.61
CA ILE A 333 -16.40 -4.25 23.42
C ILE A 333 -17.86 -4.08 22.95
N VAL A 334 -18.34 -4.94 22.03
CA VAL A 334 -19.69 -4.83 21.43
C VAL A 334 -20.42 -6.19 21.46
N PRO A 335 -20.86 -6.67 22.64
CA PRO A 335 -21.33 -8.05 22.84
C PRO A 335 -22.61 -8.41 22.08
N ASN A 336 -23.41 -7.41 21.69
CA ASN A 336 -24.68 -7.60 20.99
C ASN A 336 -24.55 -7.53 19.46
N ASN A 337 -23.33 -7.43 18.91
CA ASN A 337 -23.14 -7.40 17.46
C ASN A 337 -23.27 -8.81 16.87
N GLU A 338 -24.38 -9.05 16.18
CA GLU A 338 -24.67 -10.34 15.54
C GLU A 338 -23.65 -10.73 14.46
N ASN A 339 -23.03 -9.77 13.76
CA ASN A 339 -21.99 -10.09 12.78
C ASN A 339 -20.71 -10.60 13.44
N ILE A 340 -20.31 -10.03 14.59
CA ILE A 340 -19.13 -10.50 15.34
C ILE A 340 -19.37 -11.92 15.85
N LYS A 341 -20.55 -12.21 16.41
CA LYS A 341 -20.92 -13.57 16.86
C LYS A 341 -20.88 -14.57 15.70
N TYR A 342 -21.40 -14.16 14.54
CA TYR A 342 -21.38 -14.98 13.34
C TYR A 342 -19.96 -15.30 12.87
N LEU A 343 -19.09 -14.29 12.80
CA LEU A 343 -17.69 -14.47 12.40
C LEU A 343 -16.94 -15.37 13.38
N LEU A 344 -17.22 -15.29 14.69
CA LEU A 344 -16.66 -16.23 15.67
C LEU A 344 -17.10 -17.67 15.42
N ASN A 345 -18.40 -17.91 15.17
CA ASN A 345 -18.88 -19.25 14.85
C ASN A 345 -18.27 -19.76 13.52
N LEU A 346 -18.11 -18.87 12.54
CA LEU A 346 -17.50 -19.20 11.25
C LEU A 346 -16.02 -19.58 11.43
N LYS A 347 -15.26 -18.81 12.21
CA LYS A 347 -13.88 -19.14 12.60
C LYS A 347 -13.79 -20.54 13.21
N GLU A 348 -14.67 -20.86 14.16
CA GLU A 348 -14.69 -22.19 14.81
C GLU A 348 -15.04 -23.33 13.85
N SER A 349 -15.76 -23.04 12.75
CA SER A 349 -16.12 -24.03 11.73
C SER A 349 -15.02 -24.29 10.70
N ILE A 350 -14.07 -23.36 10.54
CA ILE A 350 -12.96 -23.50 9.61
C ILE A 350 -11.93 -24.46 10.22
N PRO A 351 -11.61 -25.61 9.57
CA PRO A 351 -10.60 -26.53 10.06
C PRO A 351 -9.23 -25.85 10.18
N ALA A 352 -8.53 -26.09 11.29
CA ALA A 352 -7.13 -25.66 11.41
C ALA A 352 -6.26 -26.38 10.37
N LEU A 353 -5.29 -25.68 9.80
CA LEU A 353 -4.33 -26.28 8.88
C LEU A 353 -3.37 -27.20 9.68
N ASP A 354 -3.40 -28.50 9.38
CA ASP A 354 -2.39 -29.43 9.87
C ASP A 354 -1.11 -29.28 9.04
N MET A 355 -0.14 -28.54 9.58
CA MET A 355 1.14 -28.29 8.93
C MET A 355 1.88 -29.60 8.58
N THR A 356 1.74 -30.67 9.38
CA THR A 356 2.50 -31.92 9.16
C THR A 356 2.11 -32.64 7.87
N GLN A 357 0.93 -32.32 7.31
CA GLN A 357 0.41 -32.89 6.07
C GLN A 357 0.69 -32.00 4.85
N THR A 358 1.45 -30.93 5.01
CA THR A 358 1.72 -29.96 3.92
C THR A 358 3.07 -30.21 3.26
N ASP A 359 3.15 -29.85 1.98
CA ASP A 359 4.40 -29.88 1.20
C ASP A 359 5.50 -29.02 1.84
N ILE A 360 5.14 -27.87 2.43
CA ILE A 360 6.11 -26.99 3.09
C ILE A 360 6.76 -27.67 4.30
N TYR A 361 6.01 -28.47 5.06
CA TYR A 361 6.59 -29.21 6.19
C TYR A 361 7.56 -30.29 5.71
N ILE A 362 7.26 -30.97 4.59
CA ILE A 362 8.15 -31.97 4.00
C ILE A 362 9.45 -31.30 3.53
N LEU A 363 9.37 -30.23 2.74
CA LEU A 363 10.53 -29.46 2.30
C LEU A 363 11.39 -28.99 3.49
N SER A 364 10.75 -28.39 4.49
CA SER A 364 11.39 -27.92 5.72
C SER A 364 12.10 -29.06 6.46
N MET A 365 11.45 -30.22 6.62
CA MET A 365 12.06 -31.39 7.25
C MET A 365 13.28 -31.90 6.48
N ARG A 366 13.25 -31.89 5.13
CA ARG A 366 14.39 -32.29 4.30
C ARG A 366 15.56 -31.32 4.41
N LEU A 367 15.28 -30.01 4.43
CA LEU A 367 16.29 -28.97 4.66
C LEU A 367 16.90 -29.07 6.07
N PHE A 368 16.06 -29.19 7.10
CA PHE A 368 16.50 -29.36 8.48
C PHE A 368 17.45 -30.55 8.62
N LYS A 369 17.09 -31.72 8.07
CA LYS A 369 17.93 -32.93 8.12
C LYS A 369 19.30 -32.72 7.49
N ARG A 370 19.44 -31.83 6.50
CA ARG A 370 20.72 -31.47 5.88
C ARG A 370 21.48 -30.41 6.67
N LEU A 371 20.79 -29.42 7.22
CA LEU A 371 21.40 -28.30 7.94
C LEU A 371 21.81 -28.64 9.37
N LYS A 372 21.12 -29.57 10.05
CA LYS A 372 21.35 -29.88 11.47
C LYS A 372 22.78 -30.34 11.80
N ASP A 373 23.50 -30.89 10.83
CA ASP A 373 24.87 -31.38 11.01
C ASP A 373 25.92 -30.40 10.41
N VAL A 374 25.47 -29.24 9.90
CA VAL A 374 26.33 -28.20 9.32
C VAL A 374 26.80 -27.25 10.40
N ASP A 375 28.13 -27.08 10.51
CA ASP A 375 28.71 -25.97 11.25
C ASP A 375 28.51 -24.67 10.47
N MET A 376 27.84 -23.70 11.09
CA MET A 376 27.57 -22.36 10.53
C MET A 376 28.84 -21.67 10.01
N LYS A 377 30.03 -21.98 10.52
CA LYS A 377 31.31 -21.46 9.99
C LYS A 377 31.52 -21.68 8.50
N ASN A 378 30.98 -22.79 8.00
CA ASN A 378 31.13 -23.22 6.60
C ASN A 378 30.06 -22.62 5.69
N VAL A 379 29.13 -21.83 6.24
CA VAL A 379 28.07 -21.17 5.48
C VAL A 379 28.54 -19.77 5.09
N SER A 380 28.64 -19.53 3.79
CA SER A 380 29.00 -18.19 3.27
C SER A 380 27.76 -17.29 3.14
N ASP A 381 26.63 -17.86 2.70
CA ASP A 381 25.35 -17.15 2.56
C ASP A 381 24.57 -17.16 3.87
N LEU A 382 25.04 -16.35 4.81
CA LEU A 382 24.49 -16.32 6.17
C LEU A 382 23.09 -15.66 6.23
N ASP A 383 22.80 -14.74 5.31
CA ASP A 383 21.50 -14.08 5.22
C ASP A 383 20.41 -15.11 4.93
N ALA A 384 20.59 -15.92 3.88
CA ALA A 384 19.64 -16.98 3.54
C ALA A 384 19.57 -18.06 4.63
N TYR A 385 20.71 -18.42 5.24
CA TYR A 385 20.73 -19.37 6.36
C TYR A 385 19.91 -18.89 7.56
N ALA A 386 20.04 -17.61 7.95
CA ALA A 386 19.29 -17.02 9.05
C ALA A 386 17.79 -17.08 8.79
N MET A 387 17.35 -16.75 7.57
CA MET A 387 15.96 -16.87 7.14
C MET A 387 15.49 -18.32 7.17
N ILE A 388 16.25 -19.26 6.62
CA ILE A 388 15.87 -20.68 6.63
C ILE A 388 15.74 -21.18 8.06
N ALA A 389 16.67 -20.85 8.95
CA ALA A 389 16.62 -21.29 10.35
C ALA A 389 15.37 -20.75 11.08
N ASP A 390 15.02 -19.47 10.86
CA ASP A 390 13.80 -18.86 11.39
C ASP A 390 12.54 -19.55 10.84
N TRP A 391 12.49 -19.78 9.53
CA TRP A 391 11.39 -20.51 8.88
C TRP A 391 11.24 -21.92 9.43
N LEU A 392 12.31 -22.70 9.54
CA LEU A 392 12.28 -24.07 10.04
C LEU A 392 11.76 -24.15 11.48
N PHE A 393 12.30 -23.30 12.37
CA PHE A 393 11.88 -23.27 13.77
C PHE A 393 10.38 -22.92 13.93
N ASN A 394 9.90 -21.96 13.14
CA ASN A 394 8.48 -21.56 13.16
C ASN A 394 7.55 -22.60 12.53
N MET A 395 8.01 -23.37 11.54
CA MET A 395 7.24 -24.51 11.01
C MET A 395 7.05 -25.59 12.06
N ASP A 396 8.14 -25.98 12.75
CA ASP A 396 8.10 -26.94 13.86
C ASP A 396 9.32 -26.72 14.77
N ALA A 397 9.08 -26.55 16.07
CA ALA A 397 10.13 -26.30 17.05
C ALA A 397 11.13 -27.47 17.17
N SER A 398 10.82 -28.67 16.66
CA SER A 398 11.76 -29.79 16.56
C SER A 398 12.78 -29.62 15.40
N MET A 399 12.49 -28.76 14.42
CA MET A 399 13.41 -28.39 13.33
C MET A 399 14.32 -27.23 13.75
N ASN A 400 14.86 -27.31 14.95
CA ASN A 400 15.63 -26.26 15.58
C ASN A 400 17.11 -26.31 15.17
N LEU A 401 17.61 -25.23 14.55
CA LEU A 401 19.02 -25.07 14.17
C LEU A 401 19.83 -24.19 15.14
N ALA A 402 19.25 -23.75 16.27
CA ALA A 402 19.92 -22.86 17.22
C ALA A 402 21.23 -23.43 17.75
N SER A 403 21.32 -24.74 17.98
CA SER A 403 22.55 -25.41 18.42
C SER A 403 23.72 -25.26 17.45
N ASN A 404 23.45 -24.97 16.17
CA ASN A 404 24.46 -24.80 15.13
C ASN A 404 24.93 -23.34 15.02
N ILE A 405 24.20 -22.42 15.65
CA ILE A 405 24.53 -21.00 15.67
C ILE A 405 25.58 -20.78 16.75
N ASN A 406 26.86 -20.78 16.35
CA ASN A 406 27.93 -20.40 17.26
C ASN A 406 28.01 -18.88 17.38
N LEU A 407 27.41 -18.33 18.44
CA LEU A 407 27.36 -16.89 18.69
C LEU A 407 28.75 -16.27 18.87
N THR A 408 29.71 -16.98 19.46
CA THR A 408 31.09 -16.50 19.59
C THR A 408 31.73 -16.29 18.22
N ASP A 409 31.60 -17.26 17.33
CA ASP A 409 32.17 -17.17 15.98
C ASP A 409 31.42 -16.18 15.08
N LEU A 410 30.10 -16.04 15.26
CA LEU A 410 29.31 -15.00 14.63
C LEU A 410 29.85 -13.61 14.99
N TRP A 411 30.12 -13.38 16.28
CA TRP A 411 30.65 -12.10 16.76
C TRP A 411 32.07 -11.81 16.28
N THR A 412 32.91 -12.83 16.03
CA THR A 412 34.25 -12.59 15.44
C THR A 412 34.22 -12.03 14.01
N ARG A 413 33.09 -12.19 13.30
CA ARG A 413 32.91 -11.79 11.89
C ARG A 413 31.73 -10.84 11.71
N ILE A 414 31.28 -10.20 12.78
CA ILE A 414 30.02 -9.44 12.83
C ILE A 414 29.95 -8.31 11.78
N GLU A 415 31.08 -7.65 11.51
CA GLU A 415 31.19 -6.55 10.53
C GLU A 415 30.98 -7.00 9.07
N ASN A 416 30.99 -8.31 8.79
CA ASN A 416 30.75 -8.84 7.45
C ASN A 416 29.26 -9.03 7.13
N TYR A 417 28.38 -8.84 8.11
CA TYR A 417 26.96 -9.18 8.01
C TYR A 417 26.07 -7.98 8.36
N SER A 418 24.87 -7.97 7.81
CA SER A 418 23.87 -6.95 8.11
C SER A 418 23.30 -7.10 9.53
N ILE A 419 22.83 -6.00 10.11
CA ILE A 419 22.13 -6.04 11.40
C ILE A 419 20.85 -6.91 11.35
N ASP A 420 20.18 -7.00 10.19
CA ASP A 420 19.06 -7.90 9.98
C ASP A 420 19.46 -9.36 10.22
N THR A 421 20.56 -9.80 9.61
CA THR A 421 21.07 -11.17 9.72
C THR A 421 21.53 -11.48 11.15
N ILE A 422 22.29 -10.56 11.76
CA ILE A 422 22.77 -10.74 13.14
C ILE A 422 21.59 -10.80 14.13
N SER A 423 20.67 -9.84 14.04
CA SER A 423 19.51 -9.77 14.94
C SER A 423 18.60 -10.99 14.78
N LEU A 424 18.40 -11.47 13.55
CA LEU A 424 17.63 -12.69 13.29
C LEU A 424 18.31 -13.93 13.87
N LEU A 425 19.62 -14.12 13.68
CA LEU A 425 20.33 -15.27 14.25
C LEU A 425 20.32 -15.26 15.78
N MET A 426 20.45 -14.08 16.41
CA MET A 426 20.29 -13.93 17.86
C MET A 426 18.90 -14.32 18.33
N TYR A 427 17.87 -13.87 17.61
CA TYR A 427 16.50 -14.22 17.93
C TYR A 427 16.22 -15.72 17.76
N THR A 428 16.74 -16.33 16.69
CA THR A 428 16.65 -17.77 16.45
C THR A 428 17.36 -18.55 17.57
N ALA A 429 18.54 -18.10 18.00
CA ALA A 429 19.24 -18.68 19.14
C ALA A 429 18.45 -18.54 20.44
N TYR A 430 17.86 -17.37 20.71
CA TYR A 430 16.98 -17.14 21.87
C TYR A 430 15.78 -18.08 21.89
N CYS A 431 15.12 -18.26 20.73
CA CYS A 431 13.93 -19.09 20.63
C CYS A 431 14.25 -20.59 20.70
N GLY A 432 15.34 -21.01 20.06
CA GLY A 432 15.71 -22.42 19.93
C GLY A 432 16.60 -22.98 21.04
N ASP A 433 17.52 -22.19 21.59
CA ASP A 433 18.42 -22.62 22.68
C ASP A 433 18.69 -21.46 23.65
N ARG A 434 17.72 -21.25 24.54
CA ARG A 434 17.72 -20.13 25.48
C ARG A 434 18.92 -20.16 26.43
N ASP A 435 19.43 -21.34 26.78
CA ASP A 435 20.55 -21.48 27.70
C ASP A 435 21.87 -21.00 27.05
N ILE A 436 22.15 -21.43 25.80
CA ILE A 436 23.33 -20.96 25.04
C ILE A 436 23.25 -19.46 24.79
N TYR A 437 22.08 -18.99 24.36
CA TYR A 437 21.85 -17.56 24.13
C TYR A 437 22.06 -16.75 25.42
N SER A 438 21.44 -17.15 26.54
CA SER A 438 21.54 -16.43 27.81
C SER A 438 22.96 -16.43 28.36
N LEU A 439 23.69 -17.54 28.24
CA LEU A 439 25.10 -17.61 28.61
C LEU A 439 25.92 -16.60 27.80
N PHE A 440 25.81 -16.64 26.47
CA PHE A 440 26.55 -15.75 25.58
C PHE A 440 26.25 -14.27 25.88
N VAL A 441 24.97 -13.89 26.00
CA VAL A 441 24.57 -12.51 26.32
C VAL A 441 25.11 -12.07 27.68
N SER A 442 25.04 -12.92 28.70
CA SER A 442 25.54 -12.59 30.04
C SER A 442 27.06 -12.32 30.05
N GLU A 443 27.82 -13.01 29.19
CA GLU A 443 29.27 -12.84 29.07
C GLU A 443 29.68 -11.68 28.16
N ASN A 444 28.78 -11.20 27.28
CA ASN A 444 29.11 -10.31 26.17
C ASN A 444 28.19 -9.08 26.03
N LEU A 445 27.37 -8.77 27.05
CA LEU A 445 26.33 -7.73 26.96
C LEU A 445 26.89 -6.37 26.52
N GLU A 446 27.99 -5.89 27.10
CA GLU A 446 28.59 -4.60 26.75
C GLU A 446 29.02 -4.52 25.28
N MET A 447 29.58 -5.61 24.75
CA MET A 447 29.96 -5.70 23.34
C MET A 447 28.70 -5.67 22.43
N ILE A 448 27.63 -6.37 22.81
CA ILE A 448 26.37 -6.38 22.05
C ILE A 448 25.72 -5.00 22.06
N LEU A 449 25.66 -4.34 23.21
CA LEU A 449 25.13 -2.98 23.32
C LEU A 449 25.93 -1.99 22.48
N SER A 450 27.27 -2.11 22.49
CA SER A 450 28.15 -1.27 21.67
C SER A 450 27.92 -1.49 20.16
N TYR A 451 27.74 -2.74 19.74
CA TYR A 451 27.41 -3.08 18.35
C TYR A 451 26.06 -2.50 17.93
N LEU A 452 25.01 -2.71 18.76
CA LEU A 452 23.67 -2.21 18.49
C LEU A 452 23.67 -0.68 18.39
N LYS A 453 24.24 0.02 19.37
CA LYS A 453 24.38 1.49 19.37
C LYS A 453 24.92 2.02 18.04
N ARG A 454 25.99 1.41 17.51
CA ARG A 454 26.64 1.83 16.26
C ARG A 454 25.80 1.53 15.04
N ASN A 455 25.22 0.33 14.96
CA ASN A 455 24.49 -0.14 13.78
C ASN A 455 23.03 0.35 13.75
N THR A 456 22.51 0.90 14.84
CA THR A 456 21.25 1.65 14.89
C THR A 456 21.44 3.16 14.79
N PHE A 457 22.65 3.64 14.49
CA PHE A 457 22.98 5.07 14.41
C PHE A 457 22.54 5.87 15.64
N SER A 458 22.82 5.32 16.82
CA SER A 458 22.41 5.87 18.11
C SER A 458 23.61 6.44 18.86
N HIS A 459 23.40 7.46 19.69
CA HIS A 459 24.46 8.02 20.53
C HIS A 459 24.49 7.42 21.93
N LYS A 460 23.40 6.79 22.37
CA LYS A 460 23.34 6.12 23.67
C LYS A 460 22.41 4.92 23.60
N LEU A 461 22.80 3.85 24.28
CA LEU A 461 22.01 2.64 24.47
C LEU A 461 22.32 2.13 25.88
N TYR A 462 21.32 1.99 26.73
CA TYR A 462 21.52 1.60 28.13
C TYR A 462 20.32 0.85 28.70
N VAL A 463 20.59 0.03 29.70
CA VAL A 463 19.57 -0.67 30.49
C VAL A 463 19.22 0.19 31.69
N ASP A 464 17.94 0.26 32.03
CA ASP A 464 17.46 1.03 33.17
C ASP A 464 17.89 0.42 34.52
N GLU A 465 17.74 1.18 35.61
CA GLU A 465 18.16 0.73 36.95
C GLU A 465 17.39 -0.51 37.44
N THR A 466 16.18 -0.76 36.91
CA THR A 466 15.38 -1.93 37.28
C THR A 466 15.75 -3.19 36.51
N GLU A 467 16.61 -3.07 35.49
CA GLU A 467 16.97 -4.12 34.54
C GLU A 467 15.77 -4.71 33.76
N THR A 468 14.66 -3.98 33.69
CA THR A 468 13.44 -4.42 32.99
C THR A 468 13.24 -3.70 31.66
N ALA A 469 13.90 -2.56 31.44
CA ALA A 469 13.79 -1.76 30.24
C ALA A 469 15.15 -1.42 29.61
N ILE A 470 15.15 -1.29 28.29
CA ILE A 470 16.29 -0.82 27.51
C ILE A 470 15.93 0.46 26.76
N HIS A 471 16.81 1.45 26.81
CA HIS A 471 16.63 2.78 26.25
C HIS A 471 17.64 3.05 25.15
N VAL A 472 17.16 3.47 23.99
CA VAL A 472 17.99 3.95 22.88
C VAL A 472 17.75 5.44 22.65
N GLU A 473 18.82 6.22 22.59
CA GLU A 473 18.76 7.63 22.25
C GLU A 473 19.53 7.88 20.95
N TYR A 474 18.97 8.70 20.06
CA TYR A 474 19.58 9.05 18.78
C TYR A 474 19.36 10.51 18.40
N VAL A 475 20.09 11.00 17.41
CA VAL A 475 19.93 12.36 16.88
C VAL A 475 18.95 12.30 15.70
N LEU A 476 17.90 13.12 15.73
CA LEU A 476 16.91 13.24 14.65
C LEU A 476 16.96 14.66 14.07
N ARG A 477 17.00 14.74 12.73
CA ARG A 477 16.93 16.00 12.00
C ARG A 477 15.51 16.58 12.10
N ALA A 478 15.38 17.90 12.18
CA ALA A 478 14.10 18.57 12.03
C ALA A 478 13.46 18.29 10.66
N SER A 479 14.26 18.18 9.60
CA SER A 479 13.79 17.77 8.26
C SER A 479 13.18 16.35 8.25
N GLU A 480 13.49 15.50 9.22
CA GLU A 480 13.06 14.10 9.31
C GLU A 480 11.98 13.87 10.38
N LEU A 481 11.38 14.93 10.96
CA LEU A 481 10.40 14.82 12.06
C LEU A 481 9.22 13.88 11.75
N GLN A 482 8.73 13.89 10.50
CA GLN A 482 7.63 13.02 10.07
C GLN A 482 7.99 11.53 10.12
N ASN A 483 9.29 11.21 10.05
CA ASN A 483 9.81 9.85 10.09
C ASN A 483 10.17 9.38 11.51
N GLY A 484 10.07 10.23 12.53
CA GLY A 484 10.47 9.91 13.91
C GLY A 484 9.86 8.61 14.44
N ASN A 485 8.58 8.35 14.16
CA ASN A 485 7.94 7.08 14.50
C ASN A 485 8.61 5.88 13.85
N GLN A 486 8.89 5.94 12.55
CA GLN A 486 9.50 4.84 11.79
C GLN A 486 10.94 4.60 12.23
N GLU A 487 11.72 5.67 12.39
CA GLU A 487 13.09 5.64 12.87
C GLU A 487 13.20 5.01 14.26
N SER A 488 12.31 5.39 15.19
CA SER A 488 12.24 4.79 16.51
C SER A 488 11.87 3.31 16.48
N VAL A 489 10.76 2.95 15.82
CA VAL A 489 10.29 1.55 15.75
C VAL A 489 11.32 0.64 15.09
N SER A 490 12.02 1.11 14.05
CA SER A 490 13.09 0.37 13.38
C SER A 490 14.22 0.00 14.36
N ARG A 491 14.70 0.96 15.15
CA ARG A 491 15.75 0.72 16.18
C ARG A 491 15.28 -0.25 17.24
N LEU A 492 14.06 -0.06 17.76
CA LEU A 492 13.49 -0.93 18.79
C LEU A 492 13.31 -2.37 18.27
N ASN A 493 12.95 -2.56 17.00
CA ASN A 493 12.88 -3.89 16.40
C ASN A 493 14.26 -4.58 16.38
N TYR A 494 15.32 -3.92 15.92
CA TYR A 494 16.66 -4.53 15.91
C TYR A 494 17.19 -4.84 17.32
N ILE A 495 16.98 -3.90 18.24
CA ILE A 495 17.39 -4.08 19.65
C ILE A 495 16.61 -5.23 20.28
N CYS A 496 15.28 -5.27 20.12
CA CYS A 496 14.45 -6.33 20.68
C CYS A 496 14.71 -7.69 20.02
N ARG A 497 14.96 -7.74 18.70
CA ARG A 497 15.24 -9.00 18.01
C ARG A 497 16.60 -9.56 18.46
N THR A 498 17.58 -8.69 18.71
CA THR A 498 18.90 -9.08 19.23
C THR A 498 18.88 -9.42 20.71
N LEU A 499 18.13 -8.66 21.52
CA LEU A 499 18.04 -8.77 22.97
C LEU A 499 16.58 -8.89 23.45
N PRO A 500 15.82 -9.97 23.14
CA PRO A 500 14.40 -10.16 23.51
C PRO A 500 14.17 -10.47 25.02
N ILE A 501 15.02 -9.92 25.89
CA ILE A 501 15.07 -10.23 27.33
C ILE A 501 14.43 -9.15 28.21
N TYR A 502 14.18 -7.95 27.68
CA TYR A 502 13.57 -6.84 28.41
C TYR A 502 12.05 -6.86 28.27
N GLU A 503 11.35 -6.28 29.24
CA GLU A 503 9.88 -6.14 29.22
C GLU A 503 9.45 -4.98 28.32
N THR A 504 10.21 -3.88 28.36
CA THR A 504 9.90 -2.64 27.63
C THR A 504 11.13 -2.12 26.88
N TYR A 505 10.89 -1.62 25.67
CA TYR A 505 11.90 -1.05 24.79
C TYR A 505 11.53 0.41 24.52
N CYS A 506 12.45 1.31 24.87
CA CYS A 506 12.21 2.74 24.88
C CYS A 506 13.13 3.43 23.88
N SER A 507 12.60 4.40 23.14
CA SER A 507 13.40 5.26 22.25
C SER A 507 13.12 6.72 22.51
N ASP A 508 14.17 7.53 22.46
CA ASP A 508 14.10 8.98 22.53
C ASP A 508 14.99 9.60 21.44
N ALA A 509 14.57 10.75 20.90
CA ALA A 509 15.36 11.48 19.92
C ALA A 509 15.77 12.85 20.44
N ILE A 510 17.03 13.23 20.19
CA ILE A 510 17.51 14.60 20.38
C ILE A 510 17.29 15.34 19.06
N MET A 511 16.51 16.40 19.12
CA MET A 511 16.15 17.24 17.99
C MET A 511 16.69 18.66 18.17
N PRO A 512 16.96 19.40 17.08
CA PRO A 512 17.28 20.81 17.18
C PRO A 512 16.08 21.58 17.77
N LYS A 513 16.35 22.55 18.65
CA LYS A 513 15.32 23.40 19.24
C LYS A 513 15.31 24.75 18.55
N TYR A 514 14.23 25.08 17.86
CA TYR A 514 14.04 26.41 17.28
C TYR A 514 13.23 27.30 18.23
N ASP A 515 13.75 28.47 18.55
CA ASP A 515 13.12 29.43 19.45
C ASP A 515 11.78 29.91 18.88
N MET A 516 11.70 30.09 17.56
CA MET A 516 10.46 30.44 16.86
C MET A 516 9.37 29.36 16.99
N LEU A 517 9.74 28.12 17.32
CA LEU A 517 8.81 27.00 17.45
C LEU A 517 8.43 26.66 18.90
N GLN A 518 9.12 27.23 19.90
CA GLN A 518 8.83 27.01 21.33
C GLN A 518 7.36 27.19 21.73
N PRO A 519 6.60 28.16 21.16
CA PRO A 519 5.20 28.34 21.51
C PRO A 519 4.25 27.23 21.02
N TYR A 520 4.71 26.32 20.17
CA TYR A 520 3.89 25.25 19.58
C TYR A 520 4.13 23.91 20.28
N ARG A 521 3.05 23.16 20.49
CA ARG A 521 3.13 21.77 20.93
C ARG A 521 3.31 20.86 19.71
N ILE A 522 4.57 20.59 19.38
CA ILE A 522 4.91 19.62 18.34
C ILE A 522 4.86 18.22 18.98
N PRO A 523 4.03 17.28 18.47
CA PRO A 523 4.03 15.91 18.94
C PRO A 523 5.43 15.29 18.77
N ASP A 524 5.95 14.68 19.84
CA ASP A 524 7.17 13.89 19.77
C ASP A 524 6.81 12.45 19.41
N ASP A 525 6.73 12.18 18.10
CA ASP A 525 6.46 10.84 17.59
C ASP A 525 7.67 9.90 17.70
N ALA A 526 8.86 10.43 18.01
CA ALA A 526 10.09 9.67 18.20
C ALA A 526 10.17 9.05 19.61
N HIS A 527 9.54 9.66 20.62
CA HIS A 527 9.38 9.02 21.91
C HIS A 527 8.48 7.78 21.79
N LYS A 528 9.00 6.60 22.15
CA LYS A 528 8.25 5.34 22.17
C LYS A 528 8.56 4.57 23.44
N GLU A 529 7.52 3.97 24.01
CA GLU A 529 7.61 2.92 25.02
C GLU A 529 6.83 1.71 24.50
N MET A 530 7.55 0.68 24.04
CA MET A 530 6.95 -0.49 23.41
C MET A 530 7.18 -1.73 24.28
N PRO A 531 6.10 -2.37 24.79
CA PRO A 531 6.20 -3.68 25.42
C PRO A 531 6.77 -4.70 24.43
N ARG A 532 7.59 -5.65 24.93
CA ARG A 532 8.22 -6.71 24.13
C ARG A 532 7.24 -7.39 23.17
N ARG A 533 6.03 -7.68 23.64
CA ARG A 533 4.98 -8.34 22.84
C ARG A 533 4.71 -7.64 21.52
N ASN A 534 4.66 -6.30 21.51
CA ASN A 534 4.30 -5.53 20.32
C ASN A 534 5.39 -5.65 19.25
N LEU A 535 6.66 -5.76 19.65
CA LEU A 535 7.82 -5.91 18.76
C LEU A 535 7.95 -7.35 18.27
N VAL A 536 7.79 -8.34 19.16
CA VAL A 536 7.86 -9.76 18.80
C VAL A 536 6.79 -10.14 17.76
N ILE A 537 5.56 -9.63 17.90
CA ILE A 537 4.50 -9.82 16.89
C ILE A 537 4.96 -9.37 15.50
N ALA A 538 5.75 -8.30 15.40
CA ALA A 538 6.24 -7.77 14.13
C ALA A 538 7.29 -8.68 13.47
N PHE A 539 7.98 -9.55 14.22
CA PHE A 539 8.99 -10.46 13.65
C PHE A 539 8.37 -11.56 12.78
N HIS A 540 7.12 -11.94 13.07
CA HIS A 540 6.34 -12.92 12.31
C HIS A 540 5.57 -12.32 11.13
N LYS A 541 5.83 -11.05 10.79
CA LYS A 541 5.14 -10.34 9.71
C LYS A 541 5.27 -11.07 8.37
N GLU A 542 6.40 -11.73 8.10
CA GLU A 542 6.59 -12.44 6.83
C GLU A 542 5.57 -13.58 6.65
N PHE A 543 5.45 -14.48 7.64
CA PHE A 543 4.50 -15.62 7.62
C PHE A 543 3.05 -15.13 7.52
N THR A 544 2.69 -14.20 8.40
CA THR A 544 1.32 -13.68 8.49
C THR A 544 0.94 -12.90 7.23
N SER A 545 1.84 -12.07 6.69
CA SER A 545 1.62 -11.35 5.43
C SER A 545 1.46 -12.31 4.26
N LEU A 546 2.34 -13.30 4.10
CA LEU A 546 2.29 -14.24 2.99
C LEU A 546 1.03 -15.11 3.02
N TRP A 547 0.60 -15.53 4.23
CA TRP A 547 -0.66 -16.22 4.46
C TRP A 547 -1.86 -15.36 4.05
N ILE A 548 -1.95 -14.14 4.57
CA ILE A 548 -3.06 -13.21 4.33
C ILE A 548 -3.12 -12.84 2.85
N LYS A 549 -1.97 -12.48 2.24
CA LYS A 549 -1.85 -12.15 0.82
C LYS A 549 -2.35 -13.31 -0.05
N THR A 550 -1.87 -14.53 0.20
CA THR A 550 -2.30 -15.72 -0.56
C THR A 550 -3.82 -15.89 -0.52
N ILE A 551 -4.47 -15.73 0.64
CA ILE A 551 -5.93 -15.84 0.75
C ILE A 551 -6.65 -14.66 0.07
N GLN A 552 -6.27 -13.42 0.41
CA GLN A 552 -6.95 -12.20 -0.07
C GLN A 552 -6.81 -11.98 -1.57
N SER A 553 -5.74 -12.50 -2.18
CA SER A 553 -5.50 -12.42 -3.61
C SER A 553 -6.63 -13.09 -4.45
N ASN A 554 -7.37 -14.04 -3.87
CA ASN A 554 -8.53 -14.66 -4.53
C ASN A 554 -9.76 -13.74 -4.55
N TYR A 555 -9.68 -12.55 -3.93
CA TYR A 555 -10.74 -11.57 -3.80
C TYR A 555 -10.31 -10.21 -4.37
N GLU A 556 -9.80 -10.22 -5.59
CA GLU A 556 -9.39 -9.03 -6.35
C GLU A 556 -10.28 -8.87 -7.59
N PHE A 557 -10.45 -7.62 -8.05
CA PHE A 557 -11.04 -7.41 -9.38
C PHE A 557 -10.10 -7.91 -10.46
N ASP A 558 -10.69 -8.32 -11.57
CA ASP A 558 -9.91 -8.82 -12.69
C ASP A 558 -9.16 -7.67 -13.39
N SER A 559 -9.81 -6.51 -13.48
CA SER A 559 -9.28 -5.31 -14.14
C SER A 559 -9.49 -4.03 -13.33
N VAL A 560 -8.68 -3.01 -13.64
CA VAL A 560 -8.86 -1.66 -13.11
C VAL A 560 -10.17 -1.04 -13.59
N SER A 561 -10.56 -1.28 -14.84
CA SER A 561 -11.82 -0.77 -15.38
C SER A 561 -13.03 -1.31 -14.60
N GLU A 562 -13.05 -2.60 -14.26
CA GLU A 562 -14.10 -3.18 -13.41
C GLU A 562 -14.12 -2.58 -12.01
N TRP A 563 -12.93 -2.38 -11.42
CA TRP A 563 -12.81 -1.73 -10.11
C TRP A 563 -13.35 -0.29 -10.16
N ILE A 564 -13.02 0.49 -11.20
CA ILE A 564 -13.52 1.86 -11.41
C ILE A 564 -15.04 1.86 -11.58
N GLU A 565 -15.57 1.00 -12.46
CA GLU A 565 -17.01 0.89 -12.70
C GLU A 565 -17.77 0.50 -11.43
N TYR A 566 -17.21 -0.41 -10.64
CA TYR A 566 -17.75 -0.77 -9.34
C TYR A 566 -17.86 0.42 -8.40
N TRP A 567 -16.81 1.23 -8.26
CA TRP A 567 -16.85 2.42 -7.42
C TRP A 567 -17.78 3.50 -7.97
N PHE A 568 -17.95 3.60 -9.30
CA PHE A 568 -18.96 4.47 -9.92
C PHE A 568 -20.38 4.01 -9.58
N LEU A 569 -20.63 2.70 -9.49
CA LEU A 569 -21.90 2.16 -9.02
C LEU A 569 -22.15 2.47 -7.53
N VAL A 570 -21.12 2.39 -6.68
CA VAL A 570 -21.20 2.79 -5.26
C VAL A 570 -21.58 4.27 -5.15
N ARG A 571 -20.85 5.13 -5.86
CA ARG A 571 -21.10 6.58 -5.98
C ARG A 571 -22.54 6.89 -6.40
N LYS A 572 -23.02 6.22 -7.45
CA LYS A 572 -24.42 6.33 -7.90
C LYS A 572 -25.42 5.94 -6.81
N CYS A 573 -25.16 4.85 -6.07
CA CYS A 573 -26.03 4.45 -4.96
C CYS A 573 -26.04 5.49 -3.83
N MET A 574 -24.90 6.11 -3.52
CA MET A 574 -24.82 7.20 -2.54
C MET A 574 -25.61 8.43 -2.99
N TYR A 575 -25.47 8.83 -4.25
CA TYR A 575 -26.28 9.90 -4.85
C TYR A 575 -27.79 9.60 -4.77
N GLU A 576 -28.20 8.38 -5.14
CA GLU A 576 -29.61 7.97 -5.06
C GLU A 576 -30.16 7.96 -3.63
N CYS A 577 -29.31 7.67 -2.64
CA CYS A 577 -29.69 7.78 -1.23
C CYS A 577 -29.91 9.23 -0.83
N LEU A 578 -28.99 10.13 -1.19
CA LEU A 578 -29.12 11.57 -0.95
C LEU A 578 -30.39 12.14 -1.59
N ASP A 579 -30.66 11.78 -2.84
CA ASP A 579 -31.85 12.26 -3.55
C ASP A 579 -33.16 11.85 -2.84
N LYS A 580 -33.24 10.60 -2.37
CA LYS A 580 -34.40 10.11 -1.61
C LYS A 580 -34.54 10.79 -0.25
N ILE A 581 -33.44 11.07 0.44
CA ILE A 581 -33.46 11.85 1.69
C ILE A 581 -34.00 13.26 1.42
N GLY A 582 -33.54 13.92 0.36
CA GLY A 582 -34.02 15.26 -0.02
C GLY A 582 -35.52 15.27 -0.29
N ILE A 583 -36.01 14.32 -1.10
CA ILE A 583 -37.45 14.16 -1.37
C ILE A 583 -38.24 13.93 -0.07
N TYR A 584 -37.72 13.11 0.83
CA TYR A 584 -38.35 12.86 2.13
C TYR A 584 -38.47 14.15 2.94
N MET A 585 -37.36 14.89 3.10
CA MET A 585 -37.33 16.13 3.87
C MET A 585 -38.26 17.20 3.28
N TYR A 586 -38.32 17.34 1.95
CA TYR A 586 -39.25 18.28 1.30
C TYR A 586 -40.71 17.93 1.56
N LYS A 587 -41.08 16.65 1.54
CA LYS A 587 -42.44 16.23 1.88
C LYS A 587 -42.74 16.49 3.36
N ALA A 588 -41.81 16.18 4.25
CA ALA A 588 -41.96 16.40 5.67
C ALA A 588 -42.12 17.89 6.00
N LEU A 589 -41.28 18.77 5.43
CA LEU A 589 -41.39 20.22 5.56
C LEU A 589 -42.70 20.78 4.99
N ALA A 590 -43.24 20.17 3.93
CA ALA A 590 -44.56 20.54 3.40
C ALA A 590 -45.75 19.96 4.19
N GLY A 591 -45.52 19.21 5.28
CA GLY A 591 -46.56 18.50 6.02
C GLY A 591 -47.26 17.39 5.20
N LYS A 592 -46.64 16.91 4.12
CA LYS A 592 -47.17 15.89 3.21
C LYS A 592 -46.79 14.49 3.67
N ARG A 593 -47.63 13.50 3.35
CA ARG A 593 -47.30 12.08 3.59
C ARG A 593 -46.06 11.69 2.79
N THR A 594 -45.08 11.09 3.48
CA THR A 594 -43.79 10.71 2.90
C THR A 594 -43.89 9.48 1.99
N GLY A 595 -44.88 8.61 2.20
CA GLY A 595 -45.16 7.46 1.33
C GLY A 595 -44.06 6.39 1.38
N SER A 596 -43.73 5.79 0.23
CA SER A 596 -42.70 4.74 0.10
C SER A 596 -41.25 5.26 0.15
N THR A 597 -41.02 6.57 0.19
CA THR A 597 -39.68 7.17 0.06
C THR A 597 -38.69 6.67 1.13
N GLY A 598 -39.14 6.48 2.37
CA GLY A 598 -38.29 5.89 3.42
C GLY A 598 -37.91 4.43 3.15
N THR A 599 -38.83 3.63 2.64
CA THR A 599 -38.59 2.22 2.28
C THR A 599 -37.65 2.12 1.07
N GLU A 600 -37.82 2.99 0.08
CA GLU A 600 -36.94 3.07 -1.10
C GLU A 600 -35.52 3.52 -0.72
N PHE A 601 -35.40 4.47 0.22
CA PHE A 601 -34.13 4.87 0.80
C PHE A 601 -33.43 3.68 1.46
N ASP A 602 -34.13 3.00 2.38
CA ASP A 602 -33.57 1.86 3.10
C ASP A 602 -33.15 0.73 2.16
N LYS A 603 -33.91 0.48 1.08
CA LYS A 603 -33.55 -0.49 0.04
C LYS A 603 -32.25 -0.12 -0.67
N THR A 604 -32.07 1.15 -1.08
CA THR A 604 -30.84 1.60 -1.75
C THR A 604 -29.65 1.63 -0.78
N ARG A 605 -29.85 2.10 0.46
CA ARG A 605 -28.82 2.09 1.50
C ARG A 605 -28.34 0.66 1.79
N LYS A 606 -29.25 -0.30 1.94
CA LYS A 606 -28.89 -1.73 2.12
C LYS A 606 -28.21 -2.35 0.90
N LYS A 607 -28.48 -1.85 -0.32
CA LYS A 607 -27.73 -2.26 -1.52
C LYS A 607 -26.29 -1.74 -1.44
N MET A 608 -26.12 -0.45 -1.13
CA MET A 608 -24.81 0.19 -0.96
C MET A 608 -23.99 -0.46 0.16
N ASP A 609 -24.59 -0.70 1.34
CA ASP A 609 -23.91 -1.34 2.46
C ASP A 609 -23.39 -2.74 2.08
N ARG A 610 -24.18 -3.53 1.33
CA ARG A 610 -23.73 -4.85 0.86
C ARG A 610 -22.54 -4.75 -0.09
N MET A 611 -22.57 -3.81 -1.02
CA MET A 611 -21.40 -3.54 -1.89
C MET A 611 -20.17 -3.25 -1.03
N LEU A 612 -20.26 -2.25 -0.15
CA LEU A 612 -19.13 -1.85 0.71
C LEU A 612 -18.62 -2.95 1.65
N CYS A 613 -19.45 -3.93 2.01
CA CYS A 613 -19.04 -5.08 2.84
C CYS A 613 -18.27 -6.17 2.08
N SER A 614 -18.69 -6.50 0.84
CA SER A 614 -18.11 -7.60 0.05
C SER A 614 -17.32 -7.07 -1.15
N THR A 615 -16.49 -6.04 -0.92
CA THR A 615 -15.75 -5.39 -2.01
C THR A 615 -14.51 -6.20 -2.34
N LEU A 616 -14.39 -6.62 -3.61
CA LEU A 616 -13.12 -7.12 -4.13
C LEU A 616 -12.06 -6.01 -4.05
N SER A 617 -10.84 -6.42 -3.79
CA SER A 617 -9.68 -5.55 -3.67
C SER A 617 -9.23 -5.07 -5.05
N TYR A 618 -8.39 -4.04 -5.08
CA TYR A 618 -7.83 -3.59 -6.35
C TYR A 618 -7.02 -4.72 -7.01
N PRO A 619 -6.99 -4.82 -8.36
CA PRO A 619 -6.21 -5.85 -9.03
C PRO A 619 -4.76 -5.85 -8.55
N LYS A 620 -4.26 -6.99 -8.10
CA LYS A 620 -2.89 -7.24 -7.61
C LYS A 620 -2.52 -6.63 -6.27
N GLU A 621 -3.48 -6.10 -5.53
CA GLU A 621 -3.21 -5.51 -4.22
C GLU A 621 -2.57 -6.52 -3.24
N TYR A 622 -2.89 -7.80 -3.36
CA TYR A 622 -2.48 -8.84 -2.41
C TYR A 622 -1.66 -9.97 -3.04
N ARG A 623 -1.07 -9.78 -4.21
CA ARG A 623 -0.27 -10.84 -4.87
C ARG A 623 1.03 -11.12 -4.09
N PRO A 624 1.31 -12.38 -3.70
CA PRO A 624 2.45 -12.72 -2.84
C PRO A 624 3.84 -12.34 -3.34
N PHE A 625 4.07 -12.40 -4.65
CA PHE A 625 5.40 -12.31 -5.27
C PHE A 625 5.53 -11.12 -6.23
N GLU A 626 4.64 -10.13 -6.11
CA GLU A 626 4.63 -8.92 -6.91
C GLU A 626 4.92 -7.66 -6.08
N GLU A 627 5.24 -6.58 -6.79
CA GLU A 627 5.40 -5.26 -6.21
C GLU A 627 4.07 -4.69 -5.70
N GLU A 628 4.15 -3.88 -4.65
CA GLU A 628 2.96 -3.23 -4.09
C GLU A 628 2.43 -2.13 -5.02
N VAL A 629 1.17 -2.23 -5.39
CA VAL A 629 0.49 -1.19 -6.17
C VAL A 629 0.29 0.08 -5.32
N GLU A 630 0.58 1.26 -5.90
CA GLU A 630 0.45 2.54 -5.21
C GLU A 630 -1.02 3.02 -5.10
N VAL A 631 -1.86 2.71 -6.10
CA VAL A 631 -3.25 3.20 -6.17
C VAL A 631 -4.09 2.86 -4.94
N PRO A 632 -4.09 1.63 -4.39
CA PRO A 632 -4.82 1.30 -3.17
C PRO A 632 -4.44 2.16 -1.97
N LYS A 633 -3.15 2.51 -1.82
CA LYS A 633 -2.65 3.38 -0.74
C LYS A 633 -3.28 4.77 -0.83
N LYS A 634 -3.25 5.38 -2.03
CA LYS A 634 -3.90 6.68 -2.30
C LYS A 634 -5.42 6.60 -2.15
N PHE A 635 -6.03 5.49 -2.59
CA PHE A 635 -7.48 5.29 -2.49
C PHE A 635 -7.96 5.15 -1.05
N LEU A 636 -7.14 4.61 -0.14
CA LEU A 636 -7.50 4.46 1.27
C LEU A 636 -7.89 5.80 1.91
N GLU A 637 -7.14 6.86 1.63
CA GLU A 637 -7.44 8.21 2.09
C GLU A 637 -8.78 8.72 1.55
N VAL A 638 -9.04 8.49 0.25
CA VAL A 638 -10.30 8.86 -0.41
C VAL A 638 -11.48 8.07 0.16
N LYS A 639 -11.29 6.77 0.40
CA LYS A 639 -12.26 5.86 1.02
C LYS A 639 -12.64 6.35 2.41
N GLN A 640 -11.66 6.73 3.23
CA GLN A 640 -11.90 7.27 4.56
C GLN A 640 -12.59 8.64 4.52
N ALA A 641 -12.10 9.58 3.72
CA ALA A 641 -12.60 10.95 3.67
C ALA A 641 -14.03 11.04 3.12
N TYR A 642 -14.32 10.36 2.00
CA TYR A 642 -15.62 10.45 1.32
C TYR A 642 -16.53 9.27 1.61
N PHE A 643 -16.12 8.04 1.23
CA PHE A 643 -17.03 6.90 1.20
C PHE A 643 -17.48 6.47 2.60
N ASN A 644 -16.56 6.40 3.57
CA ASN A 644 -16.88 6.08 4.97
C ASN A 644 -17.72 7.18 5.62
N SER A 645 -17.35 8.45 5.42
CA SER A 645 -18.13 9.61 5.91
C SER A 645 -19.56 9.61 5.36
N MET A 646 -19.72 9.38 4.05
CA MET A 646 -21.03 9.24 3.42
C MET A 646 -21.83 8.07 4.00
N GLN A 647 -21.21 6.89 4.13
CA GLN A 647 -21.87 5.72 4.71
C GLN A 647 -22.34 6.00 6.14
N ASN A 648 -21.50 6.63 6.96
CA ASN A 648 -21.84 7.01 8.33
C ASN A 648 -23.00 8.00 8.38
N PHE A 649 -22.99 9.05 7.56
CA PHE A 649 -24.11 9.98 7.44
C PHE A 649 -25.41 9.25 7.08
N LEU A 650 -25.39 8.40 6.05
CA LEU A 650 -26.57 7.68 5.58
C LEU A 650 -27.12 6.68 6.62
N ARG A 651 -26.27 6.13 7.51
CA ARG A 651 -26.70 5.30 8.64
C ARG A 651 -27.33 6.12 9.77
N GLN A 652 -26.90 7.37 9.95
CA GLN A 652 -27.31 8.23 11.07
C GLN A 652 -28.43 9.22 10.73
N VAL A 653 -28.73 9.44 9.43
CA VAL A 653 -29.69 10.44 8.96
C VAL A 653 -31.10 10.26 9.57
N ALA A 654 -31.48 9.03 9.93
CA ALA A 654 -32.74 8.78 10.61
C ALA A 654 -32.84 9.49 11.96
N GLY A 655 -31.76 9.53 12.74
CA GLY A 655 -31.69 10.27 14.01
C GLY A 655 -31.74 11.78 13.80
N LEU A 656 -31.13 12.29 12.72
CA LEU A 656 -31.26 13.70 12.33
C LEU A 656 -32.71 14.06 12.01
N ILE A 657 -33.41 13.22 11.23
CA ILE A 657 -34.82 13.41 10.89
C ILE A 657 -35.71 13.39 12.15
N GLN A 658 -35.35 12.57 13.15
CA GLN A 658 -36.04 12.50 14.44
C GLN A 658 -35.68 13.65 15.39
N ARG A 659 -34.73 14.52 15.02
CA ARG A 659 -34.18 15.60 15.86
C ARG A 659 -33.60 15.10 17.19
N ASP A 660 -33.00 13.92 17.18
CA ASP A 660 -32.27 13.40 18.34
C ASP A 660 -30.91 14.11 18.46
N GLU A 661 -30.74 14.92 19.51
CA GLU A 661 -29.58 15.83 19.70
C GLU A 661 -28.22 15.15 19.50
N ASN A 662 -28.05 13.93 20.03
CA ASN A 662 -26.78 13.20 19.92
C ASN A 662 -26.50 12.74 18.48
N ASN A 663 -27.54 12.31 17.77
CA ASN A 663 -27.43 11.81 16.41
C ASN A 663 -27.39 12.92 15.36
N VAL A 664 -28.03 14.07 15.61
CA VAL A 664 -28.02 15.25 14.73
C VAL A 664 -26.59 15.74 14.53
N ARG A 665 -25.84 15.94 15.63
CA ARG A 665 -24.46 16.44 15.56
C ARG A 665 -23.56 15.52 14.75
N LEU A 666 -23.63 14.22 15.01
CA LEU A 666 -22.78 13.23 14.35
C LEU A 666 -23.13 13.07 12.86
N ALA A 667 -24.43 13.09 12.51
CA ALA A 667 -24.87 13.03 11.12
C ALA A 667 -24.40 14.25 10.33
N LEU A 668 -24.57 15.47 10.86
CA LEU A 668 -24.11 16.70 10.20
C LEU A 668 -22.58 16.73 10.05
N TYR A 669 -21.86 16.28 11.07
CA TYR A 669 -20.40 16.17 11.01
C TYR A 669 -19.96 15.25 9.87
N ASN A 670 -20.54 14.05 9.77
CA ASN A 670 -20.23 13.09 8.71
C ASN A 670 -20.61 13.61 7.31
N LEU A 671 -21.72 14.33 7.18
CA LEU A 671 -22.09 14.98 5.92
C LEU A 671 -21.11 16.09 5.53
N LYS A 672 -20.64 16.88 6.50
CA LYS A 672 -19.65 17.95 6.27
C LYS A 672 -18.30 17.36 5.88
N GLN A 673 -17.86 16.28 6.54
CA GLN A 673 -16.66 15.52 6.14
C GLN A 673 -16.78 14.98 4.72
N ALA A 674 -17.91 14.35 4.38
CA ALA A 674 -18.14 13.85 3.03
C ALA A 674 -18.13 14.97 1.98
N LYS A 675 -18.74 16.13 2.28
CA LYS A 675 -18.71 17.31 1.39
C LYS A 675 -17.27 17.76 1.14
N ALA A 676 -16.44 17.83 2.18
CA ALA A 676 -15.03 18.23 2.06
C ALA A 676 -14.14 17.16 1.40
N GLY A 677 -14.46 15.88 1.56
CA GLY A 677 -13.78 14.76 0.90
C GLY A 677 -14.15 14.59 -0.58
N LEU A 678 -15.28 15.15 -1.02
CA LEU A 678 -15.79 14.98 -2.40
C LEU A 678 -14.80 15.47 -3.47
N PRO A 679 -14.18 16.67 -3.39
CA PRO A 679 -13.22 17.12 -4.40
C PRO A 679 -11.98 16.23 -4.48
N LYS A 680 -11.48 15.71 -3.33
CA LYS A 680 -10.38 14.74 -3.32
C LYS A 680 -10.77 13.45 -4.03
N MET A 681 -12.00 12.98 -3.82
CA MET A 681 -12.54 11.81 -4.51
C MET A 681 -12.68 12.05 -6.02
N HIS A 682 -13.18 13.20 -6.45
CA HIS A 682 -13.25 13.56 -7.87
C HIS A 682 -11.86 13.58 -8.50
N LYS A 683 -10.93 14.34 -7.91
CA LYS A 683 -9.55 14.46 -8.38
C LYS A 683 -8.82 13.12 -8.45
N PHE A 684 -9.08 12.22 -7.50
CA PHE A 684 -8.47 10.88 -7.50
C PHE A 684 -8.84 10.09 -8.76
N PHE A 685 -10.13 10.05 -9.12
CA PHE A 685 -10.58 9.35 -10.33
C PHE A 685 -10.28 10.16 -11.61
N ASP A 686 -10.24 11.50 -11.57
CA ASP A 686 -9.76 12.33 -12.68
C ASP A 686 -8.27 12.09 -12.98
N GLY A 687 -7.49 11.77 -11.94
CA GLY A 687 -6.08 11.42 -12.05
C GLY A 687 -5.82 9.99 -12.56
N MET A 688 -6.87 9.19 -12.76
CA MET A 688 -6.77 7.89 -13.41
C MET A 688 -6.82 8.07 -14.92
N GLU A 689 -6.14 7.19 -15.64
CA GLU A 689 -6.24 7.14 -17.08
C GLU A 689 -7.57 6.49 -17.48
N LEU A 690 -8.57 7.31 -17.82
CA LEU A 690 -9.92 6.88 -18.19
C LEU A 690 -10.15 6.99 -19.71
N ASP A 691 -10.84 6.02 -20.30
CA ASP A 691 -11.35 6.13 -21.66
C ASP A 691 -12.47 7.19 -21.77
N GLU A 692 -12.84 7.56 -22.99
CA GLU A 692 -13.82 8.64 -23.24
C GLU A 692 -15.20 8.34 -22.63
N GLU A 693 -15.63 7.07 -22.61
CA GLU A 693 -16.93 6.69 -22.05
C GLU A 693 -16.91 6.77 -20.52
N ILE A 694 -15.88 6.20 -19.88
CA ILE A 694 -15.70 6.20 -18.43
C ILE A 694 -15.44 7.63 -17.93
N ALA A 695 -14.65 8.43 -18.63
CA ALA A 695 -14.45 9.85 -18.34
C ALA A 695 -15.78 10.62 -18.38
N SER A 696 -16.61 10.39 -19.40
CA SER A 696 -17.93 11.03 -19.50
C SER A 696 -18.87 10.62 -18.35
N LYS A 697 -18.87 9.34 -17.96
CA LYS A 697 -19.60 8.86 -16.77
C LYS A 697 -19.09 9.55 -15.50
N HIS A 698 -17.77 9.66 -15.34
CA HIS A 698 -17.13 10.34 -14.22
C HIS A 698 -17.58 11.80 -14.11
N THR A 699 -17.43 12.60 -15.17
CA THR A 699 -17.80 14.02 -15.19
C THR A 699 -19.29 14.22 -14.87
N ASN A 700 -20.16 13.36 -15.39
CA ASN A 700 -21.58 13.41 -15.11
C ASN A 700 -21.91 13.12 -13.65
N LEU A 701 -21.26 12.12 -13.04
CA LEU A 701 -21.39 11.83 -11.61
C LEU A 701 -20.88 13.00 -10.78
N CYS A 702 -19.72 13.56 -11.09
CA CYS A 702 -19.13 14.68 -10.33
C CYS A 702 -20.07 15.88 -10.27
N ARG A 703 -20.67 16.24 -11.41
CA ARG A 703 -21.67 17.32 -11.49
C ARG A 703 -22.90 17.04 -10.62
N GLN A 704 -23.43 15.82 -10.67
CA GLN A 704 -24.61 15.41 -9.90
C GLN A 704 -24.33 15.39 -8.40
N GLU A 705 -23.20 14.82 -7.98
CA GLU A 705 -22.78 14.69 -6.60
C GLU A 705 -22.52 16.06 -5.95
N SER A 706 -21.77 16.94 -6.62
CA SER A 706 -21.47 18.28 -6.11
C SER A 706 -22.74 19.10 -5.88
N GLN A 707 -23.68 19.03 -6.81
CA GLN A 707 -24.97 19.71 -6.66
C GLN A 707 -25.79 19.09 -5.52
N LYS A 708 -25.90 17.77 -5.48
CA LYS A 708 -26.80 17.07 -4.55
C LYS A 708 -26.31 17.09 -3.11
N ILE A 709 -25.00 16.94 -2.87
CA ILE A 709 -24.47 16.96 -1.50
C ILE A 709 -24.68 18.34 -0.86
N LEU A 710 -24.49 19.42 -1.64
CA LEU A 710 -24.74 20.78 -1.19
C LEU A 710 -26.23 21.02 -0.93
N GLU A 711 -27.10 20.57 -1.84
CA GLU A 711 -28.57 20.61 -1.67
C GLU A 711 -29.01 19.94 -0.36
N ILE A 712 -28.50 18.75 -0.07
CA ILE A 712 -28.83 18.01 1.15
C ILE A 712 -28.25 18.68 2.38
N TYR A 713 -27.02 19.19 2.33
CA TYR A 713 -26.44 19.94 3.44
C TYR A 713 -27.31 21.15 3.84
N MET A 714 -27.69 21.99 2.86
CA MET A 714 -28.58 23.12 3.10
C MET A 714 -29.95 22.67 3.62
N CYS A 715 -30.50 21.59 3.05
CA CYS A 715 -31.80 21.05 3.46
C CYS A 715 -31.78 20.52 4.90
N CYS A 716 -30.71 19.81 5.31
CA CYS A 716 -30.54 19.33 6.68
C CYS A 716 -30.52 20.49 7.68
N GLN A 717 -29.77 21.56 7.38
CA GLN A 717 -29.72 22.74 8.25
C GLN A 717 -31.08 23.45 8.33
N TYR A 718 -31.75 23.64 7.20
CA TYR A 718 -33.10 24.23 7.16
C TYR A 718 -34.08 23.41 7.99
N PHE A 719 -34.06 22.08 7.82
CA PHE A 719 -34.97 21.13 8.47
C PHE A 719 -34.89 21.15 10.00
N LEU A 720 -33.69 21.40 10.54
CA LEU A 720 -33.47 21.47 11.98
C LEU A 720 -34.01 22.76 12.60
N GLN A 721 -34.14 23.84 11.82
CA GLN A 721 -34.57 25.15 12.30
C GLN A 721 -36.04 25.46 11.98
N HIS A 722 -36.69 24.66 11.13
CA HIS A 722 -38.05 24.92 10.66
C HIS A 722 -38.98 23.73 10.88
N ASP A 723 -40.18 24.02 11.35
CA ASP A 723 -41.28 23.05 11.42
C ASP A 723 -42.03 22.94 10.09
N ALA A 724 -42.91 21.95 9.98
CA ALA A 724 -43.68 21.73 8.77
C ALA A 724 -44.68 22.85 8.51
N PHE A 725 -44.74 23.35 7.27
CA PHE A 725 -45.72 24.35 6.83
C PHE A 725 -46.29 24.05 5.44
N PRO A 726 -47.62 24.18 5.22
CA PRO A 726 -48.28 23.72 3.99
C PRO A 726 -47.83 24.42 2.69
N THR A 727 -47.33 25.65 2.78
CA THR A 727 -46.88 26.46 1.64
C THR A 727 -45.38 26.34 1.36
N PHE A 728 -44.72 25.32 1.93
CA PHE A 728 -43.30 25.08 1.71
C PHE A 728 -42.96 24.91 0.22
N ASP A 729 -41.96 25.68 -0.23
CA ASP A 729 -41.32 25.55 -1.53
C ASP A 729 -39.84 25.20 -1.34
N LYS A 730 -39.36 24.14 -1.99
CA LYS A 730 -37.96 23.72 -1.92
C LYS A 730 -36.98 24.80 -2.40
N TYR A 731 -37.40 25.68 -3.31
CA TYR A 731 -36.52 26.73 -3.85
C TYR A 731 -36.18 27.81 -2.82
N GLN A 732 -36.95 27.93 -1.73
CA GLN A 732 -36.68 28.91 -0.67
C GLN A 732 -35.47 28.55 0.20
N ILE A 733 -35.10 27.26 0.28
CA ILE A 733 -33.99 26.78 1.13
C ILE A 733 -32.67 27.43 0.70
N ARG A 734 -32.43 27.54 -0.61
CA ARG A 734 -31.18 28.11 -1.13
C ARG A 734 -31.07 29.60 -0.81
N ASN A 735 -32.17 30.34 -0.91
CA ASN A 735 -32.20 31.76 -0.57
C ASN A 735 -32.00 31.94 0.93
N TRP A 736 -32.74 31.20 1.76
CA TRP A 736 -32.55 31.19 3.20
C TRP A 736 -31.09 30.89 3.60
N TYR A 737 -30.49 29.87 3.01
CA TYR A 737 -29.11 29.49 3.35
C TYR A 737 -28.12 30.59 2.96
N ARG A 738 -28.31 31.21 1.78
CA ARG A 738 -27.52 32.38 1.38
C ARG A 738 -27.67 33.52 2.38
N ASP A 739 -28.90 33.86 2.76
CA ASP A 739 -29.19 34.94 3.71
C ASP A 739 -28.54 34.66 5.07
N VAL A 740 -28.56 33.40 5.54
CA VAL A 740 -27.86 32.98 6.77
C VAL A 740 -26.35 33.16 6.63
N CYS A 741 -25.73 32.68 5.53
CA CYS A 741 -24.29 32.82 5.33
C CYS A 741 -23.84 34.28 5.18
N THR A 742 -24.60 35.09 4.43
CA THR A 742 -24.35 36.52 4.28
C THR A 742 -24.45 37.22 5.63
N LYS A 743 -25.50 36.94 6.41
CA LYS A 743 -25.65 37.50 7.74
C LYS A 743 -24.49 37.09 8.67
N GLU A 744 -24.05 35.83 8.63
CA GLU A 744 -22.90 35.37 9.43
C GLU A 744 -21.61 36.13 9.10
N ILE A 745 -21.39 36.48 7.82
CA ILE A 745 -20.26 37.30 7.38
C ILE A 745 -20.46 38.75 7.81
N GLU A 746 -21.63 39.34 7.58
CA GLU A 746 -21.95 40.71 7.99
C GLU A 746 -21.79 40.90 9.50
N ASP A 747 -22.29 39.98 10.31
CA ASP A 747 -22.15 40.00 11.77
C ASP A 747 -20.67 39.97 12.19
N ALA A 748 -19.82 39.20 11.49
CA ALA A 748 -18.37 39.16 11.73
C ALA A 748 -17.66 40.43 11.23
N ASN A 749 -18.02 40.96 10.07
CA ASN A 749 -17.48 42.21 9.52
C ASN A 749 -17.79 43.37 10.49
N VAL A 750 -19.02 43.45 11.01
CA VAL A 750 -19.43 44.44 12.01
C VAL A 750 -18.65 44.28 13.31
N ALA A 751 -18.45 43.03 13.76
CA ALA A 751 -17.65 42.77 14.96
C ALA A 751 -16.18 43.20 14.82
N LEU A 752 -15.67 43.28 13.58
CA LEU A 752 -14.28 43.59 13.26
C LEU A 752 -14.08 44.94 12.58
N ASP A 753 -15.10 45.80 12.51
CA ASP A 753 -15.10 47.09 11.79
C ASP A 753 -13.91 48.00 12.14
N ALA A 754 -13.44 47.94 13.39
CA ALA A 754 -12.26 48.65 13.85
C ALA A 754 -10.98 48.35 13.03
N MET A 755 -10.89 47.17 12.41
CA MET A 755 -9.76 46.78 11.55
C MET A 755 -9.69 47.58 10.26
N GLN A 756 -10.83 48.04 9.74
CA GLN A 756 -10.85 48.81 8.49
C GLN A 756 -10.21 50.19 8.68
N GLN A 757 -10.36 50.81 9.86
CA GLN A 757 -9.83 52.14 10.13
C GLN A 757 -8.33 52.14 10.48
N GLU A 758 -7.84 51.06 11.10
CA GLU A 758 -6.49 51.01 11.66
C GLU A 758 -5.48 50.29 10.75
N TYR A 759 -5.92 49.27 10.00
CA TYR A 759 -5.06 48.42 9.17
C TYR A 759 -5.51 48.31 7.70
N ASP A 760 -6.40 49.21 7.28
CA ASP A 760 -7.00 49.23 5.93
C ASP A 760 -7.54 47.84 5.54
N ALA A 761 -8.20 47.17 6.49
CA ALA A 761 -8.62 45.79 6.32
C ALA A 761 -9.65 45.62 5.20
N VAL A 762 -9.47 44.57 4.40
CA VAL A 762 -10.46 44.09 3.44
C VAL A 762 -11.13 42.86 4.03
N PHE A 763 -12.45 42.95 4.20
CA PHE A 763 -13.28 41.86 4.71
C PHE A 763 -13.74 40.92 3.60
N PRO A 764 -14.00 39.65 3.91
CA PRO A 764 -14.43 38.69 2.93
C PRO A 764 -15.92 38.86 2.59
N ASP A 765 -16.30 38.47 1.37
CA ASP A 765 -17.69 38.36 0.92
C ASP A 765 -18.30 36.99 1.26
N GLN A 766 -17.45 36.00 1.55
CA GLN A 766 -17.85 34.63 1.89
C GLN A 766 -16.85 33.95 2.83
N ALA A 767 -17.31 32.90 3.51
CA ALA A 767 -16.46 32.10 4.38
C ALA A 767 -15.54 31.17 3.59
N TYR A 768 -14.33 30.93 4.12
CA TYR A 768 -13.46 29.86 3.64
C TYR A 768 -13.76 28.57 4.42
N GLU A 769 -14.11 27.47 3.76
CA GLU A 769 -14.31 26.17 4.40
C GLU A 769 -13.14 25.23 4.10
N GLU A 770 -12.52 24.69 5.15
CA GLU A 770 -11.47 23.67 5.03
C GLU A 770 -11.84 22.49 5.93
N ALA A 771 -11.98 21.31 5.33
CA ALA A 771 -12.53 20.12 5.99
C ALA A 771 -13.88 20.42 6.68
N VAL A 772 -13.94 20.26 8.00
CA VAL A 772 -15.14 20.54 8.81
C VAL A 772 -15.11 21.92 9.47
N PHE A 773 -14.08 22.72 9.24
CA PHE A 773 -13.90 23.99 9.93
C PHE A 773 -14.23 25.18 9.03
N LYS A 774 -14.85 26.20 9.63
CA LYS A 774 -15.21 27.45 8.97
C LYS A 774 -14.20 28.53 9.34
N HIS A 775 -13.61 29.15 8.33
CA HIS A 775 -12.55 30.14 8.46
C HIS A 775 -13.02 31.50 7.96
N TYR A 776 -12.57 32.55 8.64
CA TYR A 776 -12.81 33.93 8.27
C TYR A 776 -11.48 34.55 7.78
N PRO A 777 -11.23 34.60 6.47
CA PRO A 777 -10.03 35.25 5.95
C PRO A 777 -10.21 36.77 5.99
N ILE A 778 -9.16 37.50 6.39
CA ILE A 778 -9.10 38.97 6.39
C ILE A 778 -7.76 39.38 5.76
N ILE A 779 -7.79 40.36 4.85
CA ILE A 779 -6.58 40.93 4.26
C ILE A 779 -6.28 42.23 4.99
N LEU A 780 -5.06 42.38 5.50
CA LEU A 780 -4.57 43.60 6.13
C LEU A 780 -3.52 44.25 5.23
N MET A 781 -3.77 45.49 4.81
CA MET A 781 -2.91 46.21 3.86
C MET A 781 -1.78 46.97 4.58
N SER A 782 -2.04 47.44 5.81
CA SER A 782 -1.10 48.24 6.60
C SER A 782 -0.83 47.59 7.95
N PHE A 783 -0.30 46.37 7.93
CA PHE A 783 -0.07 45.57 9.14
C PHE A 783 1.32 44.93 9.17
N ASP A 784 2.04 45.18 10.27
CA ASP A 784 3.40 44.67 10.50
C ASP A 784 3.43 43.76 11.73
N MET A 785 3.47 42.44 11.45
CA MET A 785 3.51 41.39 12.48
C MET A 785 4.79 41.37 13.30
N THR A 786 5.87 41.99 12.81
CA THR A 786 7.17 41.96 13.49
C THR A 786 7.19 42.88 14.71
N ARG A 787 6.21 43.79 14.80
CA ARG A 787 6.09 44.76 15.89
C ARG A 787 5.12 44.28 16.96
N GLU A 788 5.65 43.98 18.14
CA GLU A 788 4.87 43.48 19.28
C GLU A 788 3.70 44.42 19.66
N GLU A 789 3.92 45.73 19.66
CA GLU A 789 2.87 46.73 19.95
C GLU A 789 1.69 46.65 18.97
N VAL A 790 1.99 46.43 17.69
CA VAL A 790 0.99 46.30 16.62
C VAL A 790 0.20 45.00 16.80
N MET A 791 0.88 43.93 17.19
CA MET A 791 0.25 42.64 17.49
C MET A 791 -0.67 42.67 18.70
N GLN A 792 -0.26 43.31 19.78
CA GLN A 792 -1.10 43.47 20.97
C GLN A 792 -2.36 44.28 20.66
N ASP A 793 -2.21 45.40 19.91
CA ASP A 793 -3.34 46.23 19.48
C ASP A 793 -4.31 45.45 18.58
N PHE A 794 -3.78 44.70 17.60
CA PHE A 794 -4.57 43.83 16.72
C PHE A 794 -5.40 42.82 17.52
N VAL A 795 -4.78 42.10 18.45
CA VAL A 795 -5.44 41.06 19.24
C VAL A 795 -6.57 41.63 20.10
N LEU A 796 -6.35 42.79 20.73
CA LEU A 796 -7.37 43.45 21.55
C LEU A 796 -8.58 43.91 20.71
N ARG A 797 -8.32 44.45 19.53
CA ARG A 797 -9.37 44.94 18.63
C ARG A 797 -10.13 43.84 17.91
N THR A 798 -9.54 42.66 17.78
CA THR A 798 -10.18 41.47 17.18
C THR A 798 -10.82 40.54 18.21
N ILE A 799 -10.84 40.91 19.50
CA ILE A 799 -11.37 40.05 20.57
C ILE A 799 -12.83 39.63 20.37
N ALA A 800 -13.63 40.48 19.72
CA ALA A 800 -15.02 40.19 19.39
C ALA A 800 -15.18 38.98 18.46
N PHE A 801 -14.10 38.54 17.79
CA PHE A 801 -14.07 37.31 17.01
C PHE A 801 -14.48 36.07 17.84
N ALA A 802 -14.23 36.08 19.15
CA ALA A 802 -14.62 35.04 20.10
C ALA A 802 -16.13 34.71 20.08
N GLU A 803 -16.98 35.65 19.69
CA GLU A 803 -18.45 35.51 19.64
C GLU A 803 -18.98 35.13 18.25
N THR A 804 -18.13 35.12 17.23
CA THR A 804 -18.55 34.83 15.84
C THR A 804 -18.86 33.34 15.61
N SER A 805 -19.48 32.99 14.49
CA SER A 805 -19.77 31.59 14.13
C SER A 805 -18.58 30.82 13.54
N PHE A 806 -17.40 31.45 13.41
CA PHE A 806 -16.22 30.89 12.75
C PHE A 806 -15.29 30.15 13.72
N ASP A 807 -14.60 29.13 13.24
CA ASP A 807 -13.65 28.34 14.01
C ASP A 807 -12.25 28.97 14.04
N TYR A 808 -11.87 29.67 12.97
CA TYR A 808 -10.55 30.28 12.79
C TYR A 808 -10.63 31.61 12.04
N MET A 809 -9.73 32.54 12.38
CA MET A 809 -9.45 33.74 11.57
C MET A 809 -8.15 33.54 10.82
N LEU A 810 -8.13 33.81 9.51
CA LEU A 810 -6.92 33.76 8.68
C LEU A 810 -6.50 35.18 8.35
N VAL A 811 -5.32 35.59 8.80
CA VAL A 811 -4.79 36.93 8.56
C VAL A 811 -3.83 36.87 7.38
N LEU A 812 -4.26 37.42 6.25
CA LEU A 812 -3.49 37.56 5.02
C LEU A 812 -2.93 39.00 4.95
N GLN A 813 -1.74 39.16 4.37
CA GLN A 813 -1.06 40.45 4.27
C GLN A 813 -0.67 40.77 2.85
N CYS A 814 -0.62 42.07 2.54
CA CYS A 814 -0.07 42.58 1.30
C CYS A 814 1.33 43.15 1.49
N ASP A 815 2.14 43.06 0.43
CA ASP A 815 3.35 43.89 0.32
C ASP A 815 3.01 45.32 -0.13
N GLU A 816 4.03 46.17 -0.21
CA GLU A 816 3.91 47.58 -0.63
C GLU A 816 3.31 47.75 -2.04
N ASN A 817 3.36 46.71 -2.88
CA ASN A 817 2.80 46.71 -4.23
C ASN A 817 1.38 46.14 -4.29
N GLY A 818 0.80 45.76 -3.14
CA GLY A 818 -0.54 45.19 -3.04
C GLY A 818 -0.62 43.69 -3.36
N ALA A 819 0.51 42.99 -3.49
CA ALA A 819 0.53 41.54 -3.71
C ALA A 819 0.46 40.78 -2.38
N ILE A 820 -0.33 39.70 -2.32
CA ILE A 820 -0.54 38.91 -1.11
C ILE A 820 0.71 38.09 -0.80
N LEU A 821 1.19 38.12 0.44
CA LEU A 821 2.31 37.29 0.89
C LEU A 821 1.96 35.80 0.84
N GLN A 822 2.95 34.94 0.65
CA GLN A 822 2.72 33.49 0.50
C GLN A 822 2.26 32.80 1.78
N HIS A 823 2.52 33.40 2.94
CA HIS A 823 2.12 32.85 4.22
C HIS A 823 1.12 33.77 4.92
N ALA A 824 0.11 33.17 5.54
CA ALA A 824 -0.88 33.81 6.39
C ALA A 824 -0.78 33.23 7.80
N ILE A 825 -1.43 33.88 8.76
CA ILE A 825 -1.47 33.40 10.15
C ILE A 825 -2.87 32.95 10.51
N LYS A 826 -2.98 31.72 11.01
CA LYS A 826 -4.23 31.09 11.42
C LYS A 826 -4.42 31.22 12.93
N PHE A 827 -5.41 32.01 13.33
CA PHE A 827 -5.79 32.19 14.73
C PHE A 827 -6.97 31.29 15.08
N PRO A 828 -6.85 30.39 16.08
CA PRO A 828 -7.99 29.60 16.55
C PRO A 828 -8.97 30.48 17.33
N LYS A 829 -10.28 30.28 17.17
CA LYS A 829 -11.30 31.01 17.97
C LYS A 829 -11.04 30.94 19.48
N ARG A 830 -10.52 29.81 19.96
CA ARG A 830 -10.17 29.61 21.37
C ARG A 830 -9.12 30.60 21.89
N PHE A 831 -8.20 31.06 21.03
CA PHE A 831 -7.23 32.11 21.35
C PHE A 831 -7.94 33.37 21.86
N PHE A 832 -8.89 33.89 21.09
CA PHE A 832 -9.64 35.10 21.45
C PHE A 832 -10.50 34.89 22.70
N LYS A 833 -11.12 33.71 22.85
CA LYS A 833 -11.89 33.37 24.05
C LYS A 833 -11.04 33.38 25.31
N ALA A 834 -9.86 32.78 25.27
CA ALA A 834 -8.97 32.75 26.42
C ALA A 834 -8.52 34.17 26.84
N ILE A 835 -8.24 35.04 25.86
CA ILE A 835 -7.89 36.44 26.12
C ILE A 835 -9.09 37.22 26.69
N GLN A 836 -10.29 37.01 26.14
CA GLN A 836 -11.52 37.61 26.65
C GLN A 836 -11.80 37.19 28.10
N GLU A 837 -11.63 35.91 28.43
CA GLU A 837 -11.78 35.37 29.78
C GLU A 837 -10.73 35.96 30.73
N ALA A 838 -9.46 36.02 30.33
CA ALA A 838 -8.38 36.59 31.13
C ALA A 838 -8.58 38.09 31.42
N LEU A 839 -9.08 38.87 30.44
CA LEU A 839 -9.41 40.28 30.63
C LEU A 839 -10.58 40.49 31.61
N VAL A 840 -11.50 39.52 31.71
CA VAL A 840 -12.66 39.58 32.62
C VAL A 840 -12.33 39.06 34.02
N SER A 841 -11.55 37.97 34.13
CA SER A 841 -11.20 37.34 35.41
C SER A 841 -10.00 37.97 36.11
N GLY A 842 -9.10 38.61 35.34
CA GLY A 842 -7.80 39.09 35.82
C GLY A 842 -6.80 37.96 36.13
N GLU A 843 -7.10 36.72 35.72
CA GLU A 843 -6.22 35.56 35.89
C GLU A 843 -5.29 35.38 34.67
N GLU A 844 -4.05 34.96 34.91
CA GLU A 844 -3.10 34.65 33.85
C GLU A 844 -3.50 33.36 33.10
N ILE A 845 -3.36 33.39 31.77
CA ILE A 845 -3.59 32.22 30.92
C ILE A 845 -2.46 31.21 31.16
N THR A 846 -2.78 30.08 31.78
CA THR A 846 -1.79 29.08 32.21
C THR A 846 -1.47 28.00 31.17
N ASP A 847 -2.34 27.75 30.19
CA ASP A 847 -2.09 26.83 29.07
C ASP A 847 -2.26 27.55 27.73
N THR A 848 -1.15 27.91 27.10
CA THR A 848 -1.09 28.65 25.82
C THR A 848 -0.99 27.74 24.61
N SER A 849 -0.74 26.44 24.80
CA SER A 849 -0.31 25.52 23.73
C SER A 849 -1.35 25.27 22.63
N LEU A 850 -2.65 25.34 22.96
CA LEU A 850 -3.77 25.21 22.01
C LEU A 850 -4.35 26.57 21.57
N LEU A 851 -3.73 27.66 21.99
CA LEU A 851 -4.13 29.03 21.70
C LEU A 851 -3.20 29.67 20.66
N THR A 852 -1.98 29.16 20.50
CA THR A 852 -0.95 29.77 19.64
C THR A 852 -1.39 29.87 18.17
N PRO A 853 -1.40 31.08 17.58
CA PRO A 853 -1.58 31.27 16.14
C PRO A 853 -0.39 30.68 15.38
N TYR A 854 -0.62 30.04 14.23
CA TYR A 854 0.45 29.40 13.44
C TYR A 854 0.43 29.81 11.96
N PRO A 855 1.58 29.82 11.28
CA PRO A 855 1.66 30.14 9.86
C PRO A 855 1.02 29.04 9.01
N ILE A 856 0.40 29.45 7.90
CA ILE A 856 -0.16 28.58 6.86
C ILE A 856 0.15 29.16 5.48
N ASP A 857 0.17 28.32 4.46
CA ASP A 857 0.31 28.80 3.08
C ASP A 857 -1.00 29.41 2.58
N VAL A 858 -0.87 30.55 1.90
CA VAL A 858 -1.99 31.20 1.21
C VAL A 858 -2.29 30.42 -0.06
N THR A 859 -3.57 30.09 -0.24
CA THR A 859 -4.06 29.38 -1.42
C THR A 859 -4.99 30.27 -2.24
N GLU A 860 -5.12 30.00 -3.55
CA GLU A 860 -6.06 30.72 -4.41
C GLU A 860 -7.50 30.67 -3.87
N ASN A 861 -7.92 29.54 -3.29
CA ASN A 861 -9.24 29.37 -2.68
C ASN A 861 -9.52 30.34 -1.52
N MET A 862 -8.48 30.77 -0.79
CA MET A 862 -8.64 31.79 0.26
C MET A 862 -8.91 33.16 -0.36
N LEU A 863 -8.29 33.46 -1.50
CA LEU A 863 -8.45 34.73 -2.21
C LEU A 863 -9.81 34.84 -2.92
N GLU A 864 -10.42 33.72 -3.32
CA GLU A 864 -11.80 33.68 -3.84
C GLU A 864 -12.84 34.21 -2.84
N CYS A 865 -12.48 34.38 -1.57
CA CYS A 865 -13.35 34.96 -0.55
C CYS A 865 -13.53 36.48 -0.68
N PHE A 866 -12.77 37.17 -1.53
CA PHE A 866 -12.76 38.62 -1.63
C PHE A 866 -13.11 39.11 -3.04
N SER A 867 -13.82 40.23 -3.12
CA SER A 867 -13.99 41.00 -4.35
C SER A 867 -12.68 41.70 -4.75
N GLY A 868 -12.00 41.22 -5.80
CA GLY A 868 -10.80 41.84 -6.36
C GLY A 868 -9.90 40.88 -7.14
N ASP A 869 -8.96 41.40 -7.96
CA ASP A 869 -7.92 40.60 -8.63
C ASP A 869 -6.68 40.49 -7.72
N TRP A 870 -6.83 39.75 -6.62
CA TRP A 870 -5.76 39.51 -5.66
C TRP A 870 -4.80 38.45 -6.18
N LYS A 871 -3.49 38.72 -6.10
CA LYS A 871 -2.45 37.80 -6.57
C LYS A 871 -1.47 37.50 -5.46
N ILE A 872 -1.15 36.21 -5.32
CA ILE A 872 -0.07 35.75 -4.45
C ILE A 872 1.25 36.22 -5.06
N LYS A 873 2.10 36.82 -4.22
CA LYS A 873 3.44 37.24 -4.57
C LYS A 873 4.26 36.02 -5.01
N ARG A 874 4.64 35.98 -6.28
CA ARG A 874 5.57 34.97 -6.80
C ARG A 874 6.96 35.31 -6.29
N GLN A 875 7.53 34.43 -5.47
CA GLN A 875 8.91 34.54 -5.06
C GLN A 875 9.79 34.08 -6.23
N MET A 876 10.91 34.77 -6.49
CA MET A 876 11.97 34.21 -7.33
C MET A 876 12.76 33.24 -6.45
N ASP A 877 12.21 32.06 -6.20
CA ASP A 877 12.92 31.04 -5.43
C ASP A 877 14.06 30.51 -6.29
N ASN A 878 15.28 30.91 -5.97
CA ASN A 878 16.43 30.17 -6.42
C ASN A 878 16.34 28.80 -5.75
N PRO A 879 16.15 27.69 -6.52
CA PRO A 879 15.83 26.39 -5.95
C PRO A 879 16.96 25.84 -5.07
N TYR A 880 18.14 26.46 -5.07
CA TYR A 880 19.30 26.05 -4.30
C TYR A 880 19.40 26.72 -2.92
N VAL A 881 18.50 27.66 -2.58
CA VAL A 881 18.48 28.37 -1.29
C VAL A 881 18.22 27.42 -0.10
N HIS A 882 17.42 26.36 -0.28
CA HIS A 882 17.11 25.41 0.78
C HIS A 882 18.35 24.76 1.39
N TYR A 883 19.43 24.58 0.58
CA TYR A 883 20.70 24.02 1.04
C TYR A 883 21.37 24.83 2.16
N LEU A 884 21.06 26.11 2.31
CA LEU A 884 21.57 26.91 3.43
C LEU A 884 21.04 26.39 4.77
N GLY A 885 19.74 26.09 4.84
CA GLY A 885 19.10 25.50 6.01
C GLY A 885 19.58 24.07 6.28
N ASP A 886 19.67 23.25 5.23
CA ASP A 886 20.11 21.86 5.34
C ASP A 886 21.56 21.74 5.83
N ILE A 887 22.46 22.64 5.37
CA ILE A 887 23.84 22.68 5.87
C ILE A 887 23.87 23.08 7.34
N ALA A 888 23.09 24.09 7.76
CA ALA A 888 23.05 24.50 9.17
C ALA A 888 22.54 23.37 10.08
N GLU A 889 21.54 22.62 9.63
CA GLU A 889 21.07 21.42 10.32
C GLU A 889 22.15 20.34 10.40
N GLU A 890 22.83 20.01 9.29
CA GLU A 890 23.91 19.01 9.31
C GLU A 890 25.12 19.47 10.15
N LEU A 891 25.43 20.77 10.22
CA LEU A 891 26.46 21.29 11.14
C LEU A 891 26.04 21.19 12.62
N TRP A 892 24.74 21.34 12.89
CA TRP A 892 24.19 21.07 14.22
C TRP A 892 24.33 19.59 14.56
N VAL A 893 23.96 18.68 13.64
CA VAL A 893 24.16 17.23 13.80
C VAL A 893 25.64 16.91 14.03
N TYR A 894 26.54 17.48 13.23
CA TYR A 894 28.00 17.32 13.37
C TYR A 894 28.47 17.71 14.78
N SER A 895 28.01 18.86 15.27
CA SER A 895 28.37 19.35 16.61
C SER A 895 27.79 18.48 17.72
N LYS A 896 26.56 17.99 17.55
CA LYS A 896 25.93 17.07 18.50
C LYS A 896 26.60 15.70 18.55
N LEU A 897 27.04 15.18 17.41
CA LEU A 897 27.83 13.94 17.40
C LEU A 897 29.17 14.14 18.13
N CYS A 898 29.87 15.25 17.91
CA CYS A 898 31.09 15.59 18.68
C CYS A 898 30.84 15.68 20.20
N GLU A 899 29.71 16.26 20.61
CA GLU A 899 29.31 16.41 22.01
C GLU A 899 28.95 15.05 22.65
N LEU A 900 28.10 14.27 21.98
CA LEU A 900 27.49 13.06 22.52
C LEU A 900 28.42 11.84 22.43
N LEU A 901 29.27 11.76 21.40
CA LEU A 901 30.21 10.67 21.16
C LEU A 901 31.64 11.05 21.57
N CYS A 902 31.79 11.58 22.79
CA CYS A 902 33.06 12.11 23.30
C CYS A 902 33.92 11.09 24.08
N THR A 903 33.42 9.87 24.30
CA THR A 903 34.16 8.82 25.01
C THR A 903 35.28 8.24 24.13
N GLU A 904 36.30 7.65 24.75
CA GLU A 904 37.38 7.00 23.99
C GLU A 904 36.88 5.81 23.16
N GLU A 905 35.88 5.09 23.65
CA GLU A 905 35.25 3.95 22.98
C GLU A 905 34.44 4.37 21.73
N ASP A 906 33.95 5.60 21.71
CA ASP A 906 33.18 6.16 20.60
C ASP A 906 34.05 6.82 19.53
N ARG A 907 35.36 7.01 19.76
CA ARG A 907 36.23 7.83 18.89
C ARG A 907 36.17 7.43 17.41
N GLU A 908 36.24 6.13 17.11
CA GLU A 908 36.20 5.64 15.74
C GLU A 908 34.80 5.73 15.11
N TYR A 909 33.76 5.44 15.90
CA TYR A 909 32.37 5.58 15.46
C TYR A 909 32.03 7.04 15.15
N CYS A 910 32.38 7.96 16.05
CA CYS A 910 32.26 9.40 15.88
C CYS A 910 32.96 9.85 14.60
N ARG A 911 34.22 9.45 14.39
CA ARG A 911 34.98 9.79 13.17
C ARG A 911 34.28 9.34 11.89
N CYS A 912 33.70 8.14 11.87
CA CYS A 912 32.98 7.61 10.73
C CYS A 912 31.68 8.38 10.45
N GLU A 913 30.89 8.69 11.47
CA GLU A 913 29.64 9.45 11.31
C GLU A 913 29.88 10.91 10.92
N LEU A 914 30.85 11.58 11.55
CA LEU A 914 31.26 12.94 11.18
C LEU A 914 31.71 13.02 9.71
N LYS A 915 32.40 11.99 9.20
CA LYS A 915 32.80 11.92 7.80
C LYS A 915 31.59 11.86 6.87
N LYS A 916 30.57 11.06 7.18
CA LYS A 916 29.33 10.96 6.38
C LYS A 916 28.60 12.30 6.34
N VAL A 917 28.49 12.98 7.49
CA VAL A 917 27.88 14.31 7.59
C VAL A 917 28.67 15.33 6.76
N ALA A 918 30.01 15.32 6.84
CA ALA A 918 30.86 16.21 6.04
C ALA A 918 30.75 15.96 4.53
N GLU A 919 30.62 14.70 4.10
CA GLU A 919 30.39 14.34 2.68
C GLU A 919 29.05 14.88 2.17
N LYS A 920 27.97 14.78 2.96
CA LYS A 920 26.67 15.39 2.62
C LYS A 920 26.79 16.92 2.46
N ILE A 921 27.43 17.58 3.43
CA ILE A 921 27.66 19.03 3.38
C ILE A 921 28.47 19.41 2.13
N ALA A 922 29.51 18.66 1.78
CA ALA A 922 30.34 18.95 0.60
C ALA A 922 29.54 18.92 -0.72
N ILE A 923 28.56 18.01 -0.84
CA ILE A 923 27.66 17.95 -2.01
C ILE A 923 26.81 19.22 -2.08
N MET A 924 26.16 19.61 -0.98
CA MET A 924 25.30 20.81 -0.93
C MET A 924 26.09 22.11 -1.16
N LYS A 925 27.29 22.22 -0.59
CA LYS A 925 28.20 23.36 -0.81
C LYS A 925 28.54 23.56 -2.28
N LYS A 926 28.77 22.47 -3.02
CA LYS A 926 29.07 22.55 -4.45
C LYS A 926 27.93 23.18 -5.22
N GLU A 927 26.69 22.80 -4.92
CA GLU A 927 25.50 23.37 -5.56
C GLU A 927 25.33 24.85 -5.21
N ILE A 928 25.58 25.24 -3.95
CA ILE A 928 25.59 26.64 -3.53
C ILE A 928 26.60 27.46 -4.34
N HIS A 929 27.84 27.00 -4.47
CA HIS A 929 28.89 27.68 -5.25
C HIS A 929 28.56 27.81 -6.74
N LEU A 930 27.77 26.89 -7.30
CA LEU A 930 27.36 26.91 -8.70
C LEU A 930 26.19 27.86 -8.98
N HIS A 931 25.33 28.09 -7.97
CA HIS A 931 23.99 28.64 -8.19
C HIS A 931 23.60 29.83 -7.30
N LEU A 932 24.32 30.09 -6.21
CA LEU A 932 24.11 31.24 -5.31
C LEU A 932 25.27 32.25 -5.40
N ASP A 933 25.08 33.43 -4.82
CA ASP A 933 26.10 34.49 -4.81
C ASP A 933 27.38 34.06 -4.10
N GLU A 934 28.53 34.47 -4.66
CA GLU A 934 29.86 34.10 -4.16
C GLU A 934 30.08 34.53 -2.70
N GLU A 935 29.47 35.64 -2.26
CA GLU A 935 29.52 36.09 -0.87
C GLU A 935 28.81 35.12 0.08
N ILE A 936 27.63 34.62 -0.30
CA ILE A 936 26.87 33.63 0.47
C ILE A 936 27.66 32.31 0.53
N ALA A 937 28.21 31.88 -0.60
CA ALA A 937 29.01 30.66 -0.69
C ALA A 937 30.25 30.73 0.24
N ASN A 938 30.95 31.87 0.25
CA ASN A 938 32.10 32.11 1.13
C ASN A 938 31.72 32.11 2.62
N GLN A 939 30.57 32.69 2.99
CA GLN A 939 30.07 32.68 4.37
C GLN A 939 29.77 31.24 4.84
N ILE A 940 29.17 30.42 3.98
CA ILE A 940 28.91 29.01 4.27
C ILE A 940 30.22 28.22 4.40
N ASP A 941 31.22 28.49 3.55
CA ASP A 941 32.56 27.90 3.68
C ASP A 941 33.20 28.22 5.03
N GLU A 942 33.18 29.49 5.42
CA GLU A 942 33.72 29.95 6.70
C GLU A 942 33.01 29.28 7.88
N MET A 943 31.67 29.24 7.86
CA MET A 943 30.86 28.59 8.89
C MET A 943 31.21 27.10 9.03
N CYS A 944 31.30 26.37 7.91
CA CYS A 944 31.67 24.95 7.92
C CYS A 944 33.07 24.73 8.49
N ASN A 945 34.05 25.54 8.06
CA ASN A 945 35.44 25.41 8.52
C ASN A 945 35.55 25.67 10.02
N HIS A 946 34.85 26.68 10.55
CA HIS A 946 34.81 26.93 11.99
C HIS A 946 34.33 25.71 12.78
N VAL A 947 33.27 25.04 12.31
CA VAL A 947 32.75 23.84 12.97
C VAL A 947 33.72 22.67 12.87
N TYR A 948 34.34 22.45 11.70
CA TYR A 948 35.35 21.41 11.52
C TYR A 948 36.63 21.62 12.33
N GLU A 949 36.97 22.87 12.65
CA GLU A 949 38.07 23.24 13.56
C GLU A 949 37.73 23.04 15.05
N GLY A 950 36.50 22.61 15.36
CA GLY A 950 36.07 22.23 16.71
C GLY A 950 35.17 23.26 17.40
N ASN A 951 34.69 24.29 16.70
CA ASN A 951 33.70 25.19 17.27
C ASN A 951 32.31 24.55 17.26
N CYS A 952 31.58 24.66 18.36
CA CYS A 952 30.23 24.09 18.47
C CYS A 952 29.21 24.88 17.63
N PHE A 953 28.33 24.21 16.90
CA PHE A 953 27.14 24.75 16.26
C PHE A 953 25.89 24.24 16.99
N ASP A 954 25.60 24.84 18.14
CA ASP A 954 24.50 24.43 19.02
C ASP A 954 23.16 25.08 18.61
N ASN A 955 22.12 24.87 19.44
CA ASN A 955 20.81 25.49 19.21
C ASN A 955 20.88 27.02 19.13
N ILE A 956 21.79 27.67 19.88
CA ILE A 956 21.89 29.14 19.88
C ILE A 956 22.35 29.60 18.50
N ARG A 957 23.46 29.05 18.00
CA ARG A 957 23.98 29.41 16.67
C ARG A 957 23.06 29.02 15.53
N LEU A 958 22.36 27.89 15.66
CA LEU A 958 21.34 27.50 14.68
C LEU A 958 20.19 28.52 14.64
N ASN A 959 19.70 29.00 15.79
CA ASN A 959 18.67 30.04 15.84
C ASN A 959 19.17 31.39 15.34
N GLU A 960 20.39 31.80 15.68
CA GLU A 960 21.03 33.00 15.13
C GLU A 960 21.12 32.93 13.61
N PHE A 961 21.52 31.77 13.05
CA PHE A 961 21.59 31.56 11.61
C PHE A 961 20.21 31.63 10.95
N VAL A 962 19.19 30.99 11.51
CA VAL A 962 17.81 31.05 11.00
C VAL A 962 17.25 32.48 11.03
N GLN A 963 17.54 33.25 12.08
CA GLN A 963 17.16 34.66 12.13
C GLN A 963 17.88 35.49 11.06
N ASN A 964 19.17 35.25 10.83
CA ASN A 964 19.96 35.97 9.84
C ASN A 964 19.60 35.59 8.39
N LEU A 965 19.18 34.35 8.13
CA LEU A 965 18.70 33.89 6.82
C LEU A 965 17.56 34.76 6.26
N GLN A 966 16.68 35.26 7.14
CA GLN A 966 15.58 36.15 6.76
C GLN A 966 16.09 37.49 6.19
N TYR A 967 17.29 37.94 6.57
CA TYR A 967 17.92 39.15 6.06
C TYR A 967 18.81 38.89 4.82
N ILE A 968 19.28 37.65 4.63
CA ILE A 968 20.12 37.24 3.49
C ILE A 968 19.27 36.99 2.24
N LEU A 969 18.00 36.59 2.41
CA LEU A 969 17.07 36.24 1.32
C LEU A 969 16.14 37.38 0.88
N VAL A 970 16.27 38.57 1.47
CA VAL A 970 15.56 39.82 1.13
C VAL A 970 16.53 40.76 0.45
#